data_AF-A0A1R1XUI0-F1
#
_entry.id   AF-A0A1R1XUI0-F1
#
_cell.length_a   1.000
_cell.length_b   1.000
_cell.length_c   1.000
_cell.angle_alpha   90.00
_cell.angle_beta   90.00
_cell.angle_gamma   90.00
#
_symmetry.space_group_name_H-M   'P 1'
#
loop_
_entity.id
_entity.type
_entity.pdbx_description
1 polymer ?
#
loop_
_entity_poly.entity_id
_entity_poly.type
_entity_poly.pdbx_seq_one_letter_code
_entity_poly.pdbx_strand_id
1 'polypeptide(L)'
;MKLPFARILLLFAIAISLHIVNSQDLNGASLRRGSIKDAIRFESEQTLKKIQTENLTEAEISELMKKLQKLSVTEVYLTVKLPKQIFWYSFLGVWSIIVFVSTFMYFKVSANTQESRYKSRTISIVVVVSGFIFTAHAIVTEATVPYYPCFLRIWLGYNTLTIFCFSILTRAIVYISQVRMIRFKNEISSLLNQVDNKITIDDDESGTEKIDNRTYMDKSSFVLYKRLILNSDYSTNIDDKQAEIQFRLTVNNQVLDLVRTRNYLIGCGIVLLFSIGLSAYFTTFENYHIIPSSYECPAGITTPILPLYIIMFVTLAFLVPLIFLTIGFTDAYGMQSELIITMVTTFFLVTALVVYNQKATPKMLLYATGYVLVLPVFILQQMFLIILPLINILKINKQTGGSLKGGTSRNAAANTSRKEQFEGLLAYPAGFSRLTKAALETFCPENVEFLKDYQMLKFRICSLVVSNNGDDSKNLSVLTEESDRKTKNSSQTSLDKKEEVDGKIVPIHSSLLVGSSFENGQMNDSQDVDMDQLISGELVPPLPITIPEAVYKMGLILDLQSMNESQGKKERTTPKMTLVPNSIKDDFWKFYIKYIQEDALLAVNIPVKIITPISEAVKQERFTLGIFDDALEEVLNSLYTNTYPIMLKTL
;
A
#
# COMPACT_ATOMS: atom_id res chain seq x y z
N MET A 1 -15.41 22.25 -12.65
CA MET A 1 -16.02 21.27 -13.58
C MET A 1 -16.99 20.38 -12.81
N LYS A 2 -18.23 20.83 -12.61
CA LYS A 2 -19.31 20.04 -12.00
C LYS A 2 -20.29 19.65 -13.11
N LEU A 3 -20.56 18.35 -13.25
CA LEU A 3 -21.78 17.79 -13.82
C LEU A 3 -22.10 17.79 -15.34
N PRO A 4 -21.27 18.21 -16.33
CA PRO A 4 -21.66 18.02 -17.73
C PRO A 4 -21.55 16.55 -18.16
N PHE A 5 -20.60 15.79 -17.61
CA PHE A 5 -20.30 14.43 -18.09
C PHE A 5 -21.38 13.41 -17.72
N ALA A 6 -21.95 13.48 -16.50
CA ALA A 6 -23.05 12.62 -16.09
C ALA A 6 -24.34 12.88 -16.89
N ARG A 7 -24.60 14.14 -17.25
CA ARG A 7 -25.72 14.50 -18.15
C ARG A 7 -25.48 14.01 -19.58
N ILE A 8 -24.26 14.12 -20.10
CA ILE A 8 -23.91 13.57 -21.42
C ILE A 8 -24.06 12.04 -21.43
N LEU A 9 -23.64 11.35 -20.37
CA LEU A 9 -23.79 9.90 -20.23
C LEU A 9 -25.25 9.45 -20.15
N LEU A 10 -26.08 10.18 -19.38
CA LEU A 10 -27.52 9.94 -19.31
C LEU A 10 -28.18 10.20 -20.68
N LEU A 11 -27.81 11.28 -21.36
CA LEU A 11 -28.32 11.61 -22.70
C LEU A 11 -27.86 10.59 -23.76
N PHE A 12 -26.66 10.03 -23.64
CA PHE A 12 -26.17 8.99 -24.56
C PHE A 12 -26.87 7.65 -24.33
N ALA A 13 -27.10 7.27 -23.06
CA ALA A 13 -27.88 6.09 -22.71
C ALA A 13 -29.36 6.23 -23.14
N ILE A 14 -29.94 7.41 -22.96
CA ILE A 14 -31.29 7.74 -23.46
C ILE A 14 -31.31 7.74 -24.99
N ALA A 15 -30.29 8.27 -25.67
CA ALA A 15 -30.21 8.29 -27.13
C ALA A 15 -30.06 6.87 -27.72
N ILE A 16 -29.26 6.00 -27.10
CA ILE A 16 -29.17 4.58 -27.50
C ILE A 16 -30.51 3.87 -27.25
N SER A 17 -31.14 4.11 -26.10
CA SER A 17 -32.45 3.55 -25.78
C SER A 17 -33.51 4.03 -26.79
N LEU A 18 -33.51 5.32 -27.13
CA LEU A 18 -34.40 5.92 -28.13
C LEU A 18 -34.11 5.42 -29.53
N HIS A 19 -32.84 5.22 -29.93
CA HIS A 19 -32.50 4.71 -31.25
C HIS A 19 -32.86 3.22 -31.39
N ILE A 20 -32.79 2.45 -30.31
CA ILE A 20 -33.25 1.06 -30.27
C ILE A 20 -34.79 1.00 -30.33
N VAL A 21 -35.48 1.93 -29.65
CA VAL A 21 -36.94 2.07 -29.72
C VAL A 21 -37.40 2.53 -31.12
N ASN A 22 -36.72 3.52 -31.73
CA ASN A 22 -37.04 3.98 -33.08
C ASN A 22 -36.74 2.93 -34.17
N SER A 23 -35.80 2.02 -33.92
CA SER A 23 -35.56 0.87 -34.79
C SER A 23 -36.69 -0.17 -34.72
N GLN A 24 -37.61 -0.09 -33.75
CA GLN A 24 -38.79 -0.96 -33.71
C GLN A 24 -39.93 -0.46 -34.62
N ASP A 25 -40.00 0.84 -34.92
CA ASP A 25 -41.02 1.40 -35.81
C ASP A 25 -40.74 1.19 -37.32
N LEU A 26 -39.53 0.77 -37.68
CA LEU A 26 -39.20 0.34 -39.05
C LEU A 26 -39.58 -1.12 -39.37
N ASN A 27 -40.12 -1.86 -38.39
CA ASN A 27 -40.81 -3.13 -38.64
C ASN A 27 -42.31 -2.88 -38.83
N GLY A 28 -42.67 -2.23 -39.94
CA GLY A 28 -44.03 -2.10 -40.47
C GLY A 28 -44.64 -3.44 -40.95
N ALA A 29 -44.48 -4.50 -40.16
CA ALA A 29 -45.10 -5.81 -40.36
C ALA A 29 -45.64 -6.31 -39.01
N SER A 30 -46.67 -5.62 -38.49
CA SER A 30 -47.45 -6.04 -37.32
C SER A 30 -48.44 -7.18 -37.62
N LEU A 31 -48.46 -7.70 -38.85
CA LEU A 31 -49.26 -8.85 -39.25
C LEU A 31 -48.52 -10.17 -38.91
N ARG A 32 -49.06 -10.93 -37.95
CA ARG A 32 -48.72 -12.33 -37.54
C ARG A 32 -47.93 -12.59 -36.23
N ARG A 33 -47.86 -11.66 -35.26
CA ARG A 33 -47.44 -12.09 -33.89
C ARG A 33 -48.50 -12.91 -33.14
N GLY A 34 -49.79 -12.75 -33.46
CA GLY A 34 -50.84 -13.67 -32.99
C GLY A 34 -50.57 -15.11 -33.44
N SER A 35 -50.07 -15.30 -34.66
CA SER A 35 -49.94 -16.61 -35.30
C SER A 35 -49.00 -17.62 -34.60
N ILE A 36 -47.97 -17.20 -33.87
CA ILE A 36 -47.01 -18.15 -33.26
C ILE A 36 -47.45 -18.59 -31.87
N LYS A 37 -47.93 -17.67 -31.04
CA LYS A 37 -48.50 -18.04 -29.73
C LYS A 37 -49.73 -18.90 -29.91
N ASP A 38 -50.58 -18.54 -30.87
CA ASP A 38 -51.77 -19.31 -31.21
C ASP A 38 -51.39 -20.69 -31.78
N ALA A 39 -50.34 -20.78 -32.61
CA ALA A 39 -49.84 -22.07 -33.12
C ALA A 39 -49.27 -22.97 -32.02
N ILE A 40 -48.46 -22.43 -31.09
CA ILE A 40 -47.90 -23.21 -29.97
C ILE A 40 -49.02 -23.69 -29.05
N ARG A 41 -49.99 -22.81 -28.75
CA ARG A 41 -51.15 -23.16 -27.93
C ARG A 41 -51.98 -24.25 -28.61
N PHE A 42 -52.28 -24.09 -29.89
CA PHE A 42 -53.01 -25.08 -30.68
C PHE A 42 -52.28 -26.44 -30.71
N GLU A 43 -50.97 -26.46 -30.94
CA GLU A 43 -50.18 -27.69 -30.93
C GLU A 43 -50.15 -28.35 -29.55
N SER A 44 -50.07 -27.55 -28.48
CA SER A 44 -50.15 -28.06 -27.11
C SER A 44 -51.51 -28.69 -26.79
N GLU A 45 -52.61 -28.05 -27.23
CA GLU A 45 -53.98 -28.55 -27.06
C GLU A 45 -54.21 -29.84 -27.87
N GLN A 46 -53.69 -29.90 -29.10
CA GLN A 46 -53.74 -31.13 -29.91
C GLN A 46 -52.96 -32.28 -29.27
N THR A 47 -51.76 -32.00 -28.74
CA THR A 47 -50.93 -33.00 -28.08
C THR A 47 -51.62 -33.53 -26.82
N LEU A 48 -52.26 -32.65 -26.04
CA LEU A 48 -53.00 -33.03 -24.84
C LEU A 48 -54.24 -33.88 -25.17
N LYS A 49 -54.98 -33.51 -26.22
CA LYS A 49 -56.11 -34.31 -26.72
C LYS A 49 -55.68 -35.71 -27.14
N LYS A 50 -54.56 -35.82 -27.87
CA LYS A 50 -54.02 -37.12 -28.30
C LYS A 50 -53.73 -38.05 -27.11
N ILE A 51 -53.14 -37.51 -26.03
CA ILE A 51 -52.89 -38.25 -24.78
C ILE A 51 -54.19 -38.74 -24.13
N GLN A 52 -55.28 -37.98 -24.24
CA GLN A 52 -56.57 -38.32 -23.60
C GLN A 52 -57.41 -39.32 -24.42
N THR A 53 -57.27 -39.34 -25.74
CA THR A 53 -58.17 -40.11 -26.63
C THR A 53 -57.60 -41.44 -27.11
N GLU A 54 -56.28 -41.58 -27.18
CA GLU A 54 -55.62 -42.78 -27.71
C GLU A 54 -55.06 -43.67 -26.59
N ASN A 55 -55.22 -45.00 -26.70
CA ASN A 55 -54.57 -45.98 -25.83
C ASN A 55 -53.07 -46.06 -26.16
N LEU A 56 -52.32 -45.04 -25.75
CA LEU A 56 -50.88 -44.90 -25.99
C LEU A 56 -50.07 -45.77 -25.02
N THR A 57 -48.92 -46.23 -25.48
CA THR A 57 -47.94 -46.90 -24.62
C THR A 57 -47.23 -45.91 -23.69
N GLU A 58 -46.72 -46.37 -22.55
CA GLU A 58 -46.00 -45.49 -21.59
C GLU A 58 -44.81 -44.74 -22.23
N ALA A 59 -44.15 -45.36 -23.21
CA ALA A 59 -43.04 -44.74 -23.94
C ALA A 59 -43.51 -43.55 -24.80
N GLU A 60 -44.63 -43.69 -25.51
CA GLU A 60 -45.22 -42.62 -26.33
C GLU A 60 -45.74 -41.47 -25.46
N ILE A 61 -46.35 -41.79 -24.32
CA ILE A 61 -46.78 -40.78 -23.34
C ILE A 61 -45.58 -39.98 -22.84
N SER A 62 -44.46 -40.65 -22.52
CA SER A 62 -43.22 -39.99 -22.09
C SER A 62 -42.66 -39.06 -23.18
N GLU A 63 -42.69 -39.47 -24.45
CA GLU A 63 -42.25 -38.65 -25.57
C GLU A 63 -43.15 -37.42 -25.80
N LEU A 64 -44.48 -37.60 -25.77
CA LEU A 64 -45.44 -36.51 -25.89
C LEU A 64 -45.32 -35.50 -24.74
N MET A 65 -45.08 -35.99 -23.51
CA MET A 65 -44.82 -35.14 -22.34
C MET A 65 -43.53 -34.32 -22.51
N LYS A 66 -42.46 -34.91 -23.06
CA LYS A 66 -41.24 -34.18 -23.41
C LYS A 66 -41.52 -33.11 -24.48
N LYS A 67 -42.37 -33.40 -25.47
CA LYS A 67 -42.76 -32.44 -26.51
C LYS A 67 -43.55 -31.26 -25.92
N LEU A 68 -44.55 -31.53 -25.07
CA LEU A 68 -45.30 -30.50 -24.34
C LEU A 68 -44.39 -29.63 -23.47
N GLN A 69 -43.41 -30.25 -22.80
CA GLN A 69 -42.44 -29.52 -22.01
C GLN A 69 -41.62 -28.57 -22.90
N LYS A 70 -41.12 -29.01 -24.06
CA LYS A 70 -40.40 -28.16 -25.03
C LYS A 70 -41.25 -26.99 -25.54
N LEU A 71 -42.53 -27.24 -25.84
CA LEU A 71 -43.47 -26.19 -26.28
C LEU A 71 -43.67 -25.12 -25.19
N SER A 72 -43.89 -25.55 -23.94
CA SER A 72 -44.05 -24.63 -22.81
C SER A 72 -42.81 -23.76 -22.55
N VAL A 73 -41.62 -24.33 -22.75
CA VAL A 73 -40.32 -23.62 -22.62
C VAL A 73 -40.17 -22.59 -23.74
N THR A 74 -40.56 -22.94 -24.96
CA THR A 74 -40.50 -22.05 -26.14
C THR A 74 -41.43 -20.86 -26.01
N GLU A 75 -42.65 -21.06 -25.49
CA GLU A 75 -43.62 -19.98 -25.26
C GLU A 75 -43.10 -18.95 -24.25
N VAL A 76 -42.56 -19.43 -23.12
CA VAL A 76 -41.93 -18.59 -22.10
C VAL A 76 -40.76 -17.82 -22.71
N TYR A 77 -39.91 -18.51 -23.48
CA TYR A 77 -38.77 -17.90 -24.14
C TYR A 77 -39.17 -16.75 -25.08
N LEU A 78 -40.15 -16.95 -25.97
CA LEU A 78 -40.60 -15.92 -26.90
C LEU A 78 -41.14 -14.67 -26.18
N THR A 79 -41.76 -14.86 -25.02
CA THR A 79 -42.29 -13.75 -24.22
C THR A 79 -41.19 -12.98 -23.48
N VAL A 80 -40.16 -13.67 -22.98
CA VAL A 80 -39.11 -13.06 -22.13
C VAL A 80 -37.91 -12.56 -22.94
N LYS A 81 -37.64 -13.13 -24.12
CA LYS A 81 -36.44 -12.86 -24.93
C LYS A 81 -36.18 -11.37 -25.16
N LEU A 82 -37.15 -10.67 -25.74
CA LEU A 82 -36.99 -9.28 -26.16
C LEU A 82 -36.74 -8.32 -24.99
N PRO A 83 -37.56 -8.31 -23.91
CA PRO A 83 -37.28 -7.45 -22.76
C PRO A 83 -35.95 -7.80 -22.08
N LYS A 84 -35.62 -9.11 -21.99
CA LYS A 84 -34.35 -9.57 -21.43
C LYS A 84 -33.15 -9.05 -22.23
N GLN A 85 -33.18 -9.15 -23.55
CA GLN A 85 -32.12 -8.65 -24.43
C GLN A 85 -31.93 -7.14 -24.32
N ILE A 86 -33.02 -6.37 -24.37
CA ILE A 86 -32.97 -4.91 -24.26
C ILE A 86 -32.34 -4.50 -22.92
N PHE A 87 -32.80 -5.11 -21.82
CA PHE A 87 -32.27 -4.82 -20.48
C PHE A 87 -30.77 -5.09 -20.40
N TRP A 88 -30.33 -6.30 -20.75
CA TRP A 88 -28.95 -6.72 -20.57
C TRP A 88 -27.98 -5.99 -21.49
N TYR A 89 -28.32 -5.75 -22.76
CA TYR A 89 -27.45 -4.96 -23.65
C TYR A 89 -27.38 -3.48 -23.25
N SER A 90 -28.48 -2.90 -22.77
CA SER A 90 -28.48 -1.53 -22.23
C SER A 90 -27.59 -1.45 -20.98
N PHE A 91 -27.72 -2.42 -20.08
CA PHE A 91 -26.89 -2.53 -18.89
C PHE A 91 -25.40 -2.68 -19.25
N LEU A 92 -25.06 -3.55 -20.21
CA LEU A 92 -23.70 -3.71 -20.71
C LEU A 92 -23.12 -2.40 -21.28
N GLY A 93 -23.90 -1.66 -22.06
CA GLY A 93 -23.48 -0.38 -22.64
C GLY A 93 -23.16 0.65 -21.56
N VAL A 94 -24.07 0.84 -20.59
CA VAL A 94 -23.86 1.77 -19.47
C VAL A 94 -22.68 1.33 -18.60
N TRP A 95 -22.60 0.04 -18.26
CA TRP A 95 -21.52 -0.50 -17.44
C TRP A 95 -20.16 -0.35 -18.10
N SER A 96 -20.06 -0.60 -19.41
CA SER A 96 -18.81 -0.42 -20.17
C SER A 96 -18.31 1.02 -20.08
N ILE A 97 -19.19 2.02 -20.27
CA ILE A 97 -18.80 3.42 -20.17
C ILE A 97 -18.31 3.75 -18.75
N ILE A 98 -19.00 3.26 -17.70
CA ILE A 98 -18.58 3.45 -16.30
C ILE A 98 -17.18 2.86 -16.09
N VAL A 99 -16.94 1.62 -16.50
CA VAL A 99 -15.64 0.94 -16.35
C VAL A 99 -14.53 1.70 -17.08
N PHE A 100 -14.71 2.03 -18.37
CA PHE A 100 -13.69 2.73 -19.15
C PHE A 100 -13.38 4.13 -18.61
N VAL A 101 -14.41 4.93 -18.32
CA VAL A 101 -14.24 6.31 -17.83
C VAL A 101 -13.60 6.31 -16.45
N SER A 102 -14.08 5.48 -15.52
CA SER A 102 -13.52 5.40 -14.17
C SER A 102 -12.08 4.93 -14.17
N THR A 103 -11.76 3.90 -14.96
CA THR A 103 -10.40 3.35 -15.08
C THR A 103 -9.44 4.36 -15.68
N PHE A 104 -9.84 5.03 -16.78
CA PHE A 104 -9.03 6.08 -17.40
C PHE A 104 -8.77 7.26 -16.44
N MET A 105 -9.82 7.75 -15.78
CA MET A 105 -9.71 8.82 -14.78
C MET A 105 -8.79 8.42 -13.62
N TYR A 106 -8.96 7.21 -13.09
CA TYR A 106 -8.15 6.69 -11.99
C TYR A 106 -6.67 6.64 -12.35
N PHE A 107 -6.28 6.06 -13.48
CA PHE A 107 -4.86 5.99 -13.85
C PHE A 107 -4.28 7.36 -14.17
N LYS A 108 -5.06 8.27 -14.76
CA LYS A 108 -4.61 9.64 -15.01
C LYS A 108 -4.38 10.43 -13.73
N VAL A 109 -5.28 10.32 -12.77
CA VAL A 109 -5.23 11.09 -11.51
C VAL A 109 -4.27 10.45 -10.50
N SER A 110 -4.21 9.12 -10.42
CA SER A 110 -3.34 8.40 -9.49
C SER A 110 -1.89 8.29 -9.93
N ALA A 111 -1.55 8.70 -11.17
CA ALA A 111 -0.21 8.58 -11.75
C ALA A 111 0.95 9.13 -10.89
N ASN A 112 0.67 10.09 -10.00
CA ASN A 112 1.66 10.71 -9.13
C ASN A 112 1.44 10.42 -7.63
N THR A 113 0.50 9.53 -7.29
CA THR A 113 0.17 9.20 -5.90
C THR A 113 0.92 7.96 -5.42
N GLN A 114 1.36 7.95 -4.16
CA GLN A 114 1.99 6.76 -3.55
C GLN A 114 1.02 5.57 -3.50
N GLU A 115 -0.28 5.81 -3.30
CA GLU A 115 -1.32 4.76 -3.32
C GLU A 115 -1.22 3.88 -4.58
N SER A 116 -0.97 4.51 -5.74
CA SER A 116 -0.84 3.80 -7.01
C SER A 116 0.40 2.90 -7.10
N ARG A 117 1.46 3.20 -6.33
CA ARG A 117 2.67 2.38 -6.25
C ARG A 117 2.41 1.15 -5.39
N TYR A 118 1.75 1.32 -4.23
CA TYR A 118 1.43 0.21 -3.34
C TYR A 118 0.41 -0.78 -3.96
N LYS A 119 -0.65 -0.28 -4.61
CA LYS A 119 -1.71 -1.12 -5.21
C LYS A 119 -1.29 -1.89 -6.47
N SER A 120 -0.07 -1.70 -6.99
CA SER A 120 0.43 -2.23 -8.27
C SER A 120 -0.52 -1.96 -9.44
N ARG A 121 -0.18 -0.95 -10.26
CA ARG A 121 -0.99 -0.54 -11.42
C ARG A 121 -1.26 -1.70 -12.39
N THR A 122 -0.25 -2.53 -12.65
CA THR A 122 -0.38 -3.61 -13.63
C THR A 122 -1.34 -4.70 -13.17
N ILE A 123 -1.24 -5.12 -11.90
CA ILE A 123 -2.17 -6.10 -11.32
C ILE A 123 -3.60 -5.55 -11.38
N SER A 124 -3.77 -4.29 -10.97
CA SER A 124 -5.04 -3.57 -11.03
C SER A 124 -5.64 -3.55 -12.45
N ILE A 125 -4.85 -3.26 -13.48
CA ILE A 125 -5.33 -3.25 -14.89
C ILE A 125 -5.76 -4.65 -15.32
N VAL A 126 -4.95 -5.67 -15.07
CA VAL A 126 -5.26 -7.06 -15.49
C VAL A 126 -6.54 -7.54 -14.81
N VAL A 127 -6.71 -7.24 -13.53
CA VAL A 127 -7.92 -7.55 -12.77
C VAL A 127 -9.16 -6.87 -13.37
N VAL A 128 -9.09 -5.56 -13.64
CA VAL A 128 -10.21 -4.79 -14.20
C VAL A 128 -10.56 -5.27 -15.60
N VAL A 129 -9.57 -5.51 -16.45
CA VAL A 129 -9.78 -5.97 -17.83
C VAL A 129 -10.35 -7.38 -17.85
N SER A 130 -9.77 -8.33 -17.10
CA SER A 130 -10.30 -9.69 -17.03
C SER A 130 -11.71 -9.74 -16.43
N GLY A 131 -11.96 -8.98 -15.36
CA GLY A 131 -13.29 -8.84 -14.75
C GLY A 131 -14.31 -8.20 -15.69
N PHE A 132 -13.91 -7.20 -16.48
CA PHE A 132 -14.78 -6.58 -17.49
C PHE A 132 -15.13 -7.55 -18.62
N ILE A 133 -14.15 -8.28 -19.17
CA ILE A 133 -14.41 -9.27 -20.24
C ILE A 133 -15.33 -10.37 -19.71
N PHE A 134 -15.11 -10.88 -18.49
CA PHE A 134 -15.99 -11.87 -17.89
C PHE A 134 -17.40 -11.32 -17.63
N THR A 135 -17.52 -10.08 -17.16
CA THR A 135 -18.81 -9.41 -16.95
C THR A 135 -19.57 -9.24 -18.26
N ALA A 136 -18.90 -8.78 -19.32
CA ALA A 136 -19.47 -8.67 -20.65
C ALA A 136 -19.91 -10.04 -21.19
N HIS A 137 -19.07 -11.06 -21.02
CA HIS A 137 -19.38 -12.44 -21.36
C HIS A 137 -20.65 -12.93 -20.64
N ALA A 138 -20.71 -12.79 -19.31
CA ALA A 138 -21.85 -13.17 -18.50
C ALA A 138 -23.14 -12.46 -18.94
N ILE A 139 -23.09 -11.15 -19.19
CA ILE A 139 -24.25 -10.37 -19.64
C ILE A 139 -24.71 -10.81 -21.03
N VAL A 140 -23.79 -11.06 -21.97
CA VAL A 140 -24.12 -11.55 -23.32
C VAL A 140 -24.73 -12.96 -23.24
N THR A 141 -24.15 -13.85 -22.43
CA THR A 141 -24.71 -15.18 -22.19
C THR A 141 -26.14 -15.04 -21.67
N GLU A 142 -26.39 -14.20 -20.67
CA GLU A 142 -27.74 -13.95 -20.16
C GLU A 142 -28.71 -13.43 -21.21
N ALA A 143 -28.30 -12.44 -22.00
CA ALA A 143 -29.13 -11.83 -23.03
C ALA A 143 -29.52 -12.83 -24.12
N THR A 144 -28.66 -13.80 -24.41
CA THR A 144 -28.81 -14.71 -25.56
C THR A 144 -29.25 -16.12 -25.22
N VAL A 145 -29.35 -16.51 -23.94
CA VAL A 145 -29.88 -17.83 -23.53
C VAL A 145 -31.23 -18.11 -24.20
N PRO A 146 -31.43 -19.26 -24.88
CA PRO A 146 -30.53 -20.42 -24.98
C PRO A 146 -29.58 -20.44 -26.20
N TYR A 147 -29.63 -19.44 -27.10
CA TYR A 147 -28.84 -19.40 -28.34
C TYR A 147 -27.38 -18.95 -28.16
N TYR A 148 -26.86 -18.97 -26.94
CA TYR A 148 -25.45 -18.67 -26.73
C TYR A 148 -24.61 -19.90 -27.08
N PRO A 149 -23.62 -19.82 -27.99
CA PRO A 149 -22.81 -20.97 -28.36
C PRO A 149 -22.08 -21.56 -27.13
N CYS A 150 -22.23 -22.87 -26.92
CA CYS A 150 -21.71 -23.51 -25.71
C CYS A 150 -20.18 -23.46 -25.64
N PHE A 151 -19.50 -23.54 -26.78
CA PHE A 151 -18.05 -23.45 -26.84
C PHE A 151 -17.53 -22.08 -26.35
N LEU A 152 -18.26 -20.98 -26.62
CA LEU A 152 -17.86 -19.63 -26.15
C LEU A 152 -17.98 -19.50 -24.63
N ARG A 153 -18.93 -20.23 -24.01
CA ARG A 153 -19.10 -20.29 -22.55
C ARG A 153 -17.86 -20.90 -21.88
N ILE A 154 -17.34 -21.98 -22.44
CA ILE A 154 -16.09 -22.59 -21.98
C ILE A 154 -14.93 -21.67 -22.32
N TRP A 155 -14.82 -21.20 -23.56
CA TRP A 155 -13.65 -20.46 -24.02
C TRP A 155 -13.42 -19.16 -23.27
N LEU A 156 -14.42 -18.29 -23.21
CA LEU A 156 -14.28 -17.02 -22.51
C LEU A 156 -14.25 -17.22 -20.99
N GLY A 157 -15.09 -18.14 -20.47
CA GLY A 157 -15.16 -18.45 -19.05
C GLY A 157 -13.83 -18.94 -18.48
N TYR A 158 -13.20 -19.95 -19.08
CA TYR A 158 -11.93 -20.50 -18.61
C TYR A 158 -10.80 -19.47 -18.64
N ASN A 159 -10.63 -18.78 -19.77
CA ASN A 159 -9.50 -17.88 -19.94
C ASN A 159 -9.59 -16.67 -19.01
N THR A 160 -10.75 -16.02 -18.96
CA THR A 160 -10.90 -14.79 -18.17
C THR A 160 -10.94 -15.08 -16.67
N LEU A 161 -11.64 -16.13 -16.25
CA LEU A 161 -11.79 -16.45 -14.83
C LEU A 161 -10.51 -17.01 -14.21
N THR A 162 -9.74 -17.80 -14.95
CA THR A 162 -8.45 -18.32 -14.45
C THR A 162 -7.44 -17.20 -14.26
N ILE A 163 -7.30 -16.28 -15.23
CA ILE A 163 -6.47 -15.09 -15.09
C ILE A 163 -6.93 -14.25 -13.91
N PHE A 164 -8.23 -14.04 -13.78
CA PHE A 164 -8.82 -13.26 -12.70
C PHE A 164 -8.51 -13.85 -11.32
N CYS A 165 -8.72 -15.15 -11.13
CA CYS A 165 -8.40 -15.87 -9.90
C CYS A 165 -6.91 -15.76 -9.55
N PHE A 166 -6.03 -15.98 -10.53
CA PHE A 166 -4.58 -15.81 -10.36
C PHE A 166 -4.21 -14.38 -9.96
N SER A 167 -4.86 -13.38 -10.57
CA SER A 167 -4.60 -11.97 -10.30
C SER A 167 -5.05 -11.56 -8.89
N ILE A 168 -6.21 -12.02 -8.42
CA ILE A 168 -6.67 -11.77 -7.04
C ILE A 168 -5.74 -12.44 -6.02
N LEU A 169 -5.36 -13.69 -6.25
CA LEU A 169 -4.44 -14.41 -5.36
C LEU A 169 -3.10 -13.68 -5.27
N THR A 170 -2.56 -13.29 -6.42
CA THR A 170 -1.32 -12.53 -6.51
C THR A 170 -1.43 -11.20 -5.76
N ARG A 171 -2.53 -10.46 -5.95
CA ARG A 171 -2.79 -9.21 -5.24
C ARG A 171 -2.81 -9.39 -3.73
N ALA A 172 -3.43 -10.46 -3.24
CA ALA A 172 -3.48 -10.80 -1.82
C ALA A 172 -2.07 -11.07 -1.27
N ILE A 173 -1.26 -11.83 -2.00
CA ILE A 173 0.13 -12.13 -1.64
C ILE A 173 0.96 -10.85 -1.57
N VAL A 174 0.88 -9.96 -2.57
CA VAL A 174 1.59 -8.67 -2.56
C VAL A 174 1.23 -7.86 -1.32
N TYR A 175 -0.06 -7.73 -1.04
CA TYR A 175 -0.54 -6.97 0.11
C TYR A 175 0.02 -7.53 1.43
N ILE A 176 -0.08 -8.86 1.63
CA ILE A 176 0.43 -9.51 2.85
C ILE A 176 1.95 -9.35 2.97
N SER A 177 2.70 -9.53 1.88
CA SER A 177 4.15 -9.36 1.89
C SER A 177 4.56 -7.92 2.21
N GLN A 178 3.86 -6.91 1.66
CA GLN A 178 4.11 -5.50 1.97
C GLN A 178 3.88 -5.22 3.46
N VAL A 179 2.72 -5.61 3.99
CA VAL A 179 2.35 -5.38 5.39
C VAL A 179 3.34 -6.04 6.35
N ARG A 180 3.74 -7.29 6.07
CA ARG A 180 4.75 -8.02 6.86
C ARG A 180 6.11 -7.35 6.80
N MET A 181 6.56 -6.95 5.60
CA MET A 181 7.84 -6.26 5.42
C MET A 181 7.92 -5.02 6.30
N ILE A 182 6.84 -4.25 6.38
CA ILE A 182 6.81 -3.01 7.16
C ILE A 182 6.85 -3.29 8.65
N ARG A 183 6.10 -4.29 9.12
CA ARG A 183 6.21 -4.76 10.51
C ARG A 183 7.64 -5.17 10.85
N PHE A 184 8.30 -5.93 9.97
CA PHE A 184 9.69 -6.34 10.18
C PHE A 184 10.66 -5.16 10.14
N LYS A 185 10.43 -4.14 9.29
CA LYS A 185 11.20 -2.89 9.31
C LYS A 185 11.08 -2.13 10.64
N ASN A 186 9.89 -2.12 11.25
CA ASN A 186 9.71 -1.51 12.57
C ASN A 186 10.43 -2.29 13.67
N GLU A 187 10.27 -3.61 13.65
CA GLU A 187 10.89 -4.49 14.65
C GLU A 187 12.43 -4.45 14.55
N ILE A 188 12.99 -4.42 13.33
CA ILE A 188 14.44 -4.28 13.15
C ILE A 188 14.95 -2.90 13.55
N SER A 189 14.20 -1.83 13.30
CA SER A 189 14.55 -0.48 13.75
C SER A 189 14.66 -0.43 15.27
N SER A 190 13.65 -0.97 15.97
CA SER A 190 13.65 -1.06 17.43
C SER A 190 14.81 -1.89 17.97
N LEU A 191 15.21 -2.95 17.26
CA LEU A 191 16.33 -3.80 17.68
C LEU A 191 17.68 -3.15 17.46
N LEU A 192 17.89 -2.45 16.34
CA LEU A 192 19.14 -1.75 16.07
C LEU A 192 19.43 -0.74 17.18
N ASN A 193 18.40 -0.01 17.62
CA ASN A 193 18.54 0.94 18.73
C ASN A 193 18.84 0.22 20.07
N GLN A 194 18.35 -1.00 20.28
CA GLN A 194 18.67 -1.80 21.47
C GLN A 194 20.09 -2.38 21.44
N VAL A 195 20.57 -2.81 20.26
CA VAL A 195 21.92 -3.35 20.08
C VAL A 195 22.96 -2.27 20.36
N ASP A 196 22.75 -1.06 19.84
CA ASP A 196 23.63 0.07 20.08
C ASP A 196 23.76 0.38 21.59
N ASN A 197 22.65 0.28 22.35
CA ASN A 197 22.65 0.48 23.81
C ASN A 197 23.25 -0.69 24.60
N LYS A 198 23.25 -1.92 24.05
CA LYS A 198 23.76 -3.10 24.75
C LYS A 198 25.28 -3.21 24.64
N ILE A 199 25.86 -2.87 23.49
CA ILE A 199 27.32 -2.91 23.26
C ILE A 199 28.06 -2.07 24.31
N THR A 200 27.43 -1.01 24.85
CA THR A 200 28.01 -0.15 25.88
C THR A 200 28.01 -0.74 27.30
N ILE A 201 27.27 -1.82 27.58
CA ILE A 201 27.07 -2.33 28.96
C ILE A 201 27.86 -3.62 29.23
N ASP A 202 28.00 -4.50 28.22
CA ASP A 202 28.49 -5.88 28.42
C ASP A 202 30.03 -6.03 28.51
N ASP A 203 30.81 -4.95 28.43
CA ASP A 203 32.28 -5.04 28.54
C ASP A 203 32.77 -5.43 29.96
N ASP A 204 31.91 -5.38 31.00
CA ASP A 204 32.31 -5.60 32.40
C ASP A 204 31.79 -6.90 33.07
N GLU A 205 30.84 -7.65 32.49
CA GLU A 205 30.30 -8.88 33.13
C GLU A 205 30.76 -10.18 32.45
N SER A 206 31.91 -10.70 32.91
CA SER A 206 32.52 -11.98 32.48
C SER A 206 31.81 -13.26 32.98
N GLY A 207 30.48 -13.24 33.08
CA GLY A 207 29.66 -14.39 33.45
C GLY A 207 29.60 -15.44 32.34
N THR A 208 30.33 -16.55 32.49
CA THR A 208 30.39 -17.67 31.55
C THR A 208 29.10 -18.52 31.58
N GLU A 209 27.98 -17.98 31.11
CA GLU A 209 26.86 -18.84 30.70
C GLU A 209 27.26 -19.61 29.42
N LYS A 210 27.06 -20.93 29.45
CA LYS A 210 27.26 -21.79 28.28
C LYS A 210 26.17 -21.49 27.25
N ILE A 211 26.39 -20.47 26.45
CA ILE A 211 25.56 -20.13 25.30
C ILE A 211 25.67 -21.31 24.32
N ASP A 212 24.52 -21.90 23.95
CA ASP A 212 24.46 -22.88 22.88
C ASP A 212 24.96 -22.21 21.59
N ASN A 213 26.14 -22.61 21.12
CA ASN A 213 26.82 -22.03 19.94
C ASN A 213 26.08 -22.26 18.60
N ARG A 214 24.84 -22.76 18.60
CA ARG A 214 24.07 -22.96 17.36
C ARG A 214 23.35 -21.67 17.00
N THR A 215 23.90 -20.96 16.03
CA THR A 215 23.29 -19.73 15.51
C THR A 215 21.96 -20.05 14.81
N TYR A 216 21.06 -19.07 14.75
CA TYR A 216 19.79 -19.20 14.03
C TYR A 216 19.95 -19.75 12.59
N MET A 217 21.04 -19.37 11.91
CA MET A 217 21.33 -19.78 10.53
C MET A 217 21.75 -21.24 10.39
N ASP A 218 22.13 -21.92 11.48
CA ASP A 218 22.50 -23.34 11.46
C ASP A 218 21.27 -24.28 11.41
N LYS A 219 20.06 -23.73 11.57
CA LYS A 219 18.82 -24.51 11.51
C LYS A 219 18.46 -24.86 10.06
N SER A 220 17.84 -26.02 9.86
CA SER A 220 17.45 -26.45 8.52
C SER A 220 16.44 -25.48 7.89
N SER A 221 16.52 -25.27 6.57
CA SER A 221 15.64 -24.33 5.85
C SER A 221 14.15 -24.60 6.11
N PHE A 222 13.75 -25.87 6.25
CA PHE A 222 12.37 -26.24 6.56
C PHE A 222 11.90 -25.70 7.92
N VAL A 223 12.76 -25.74 8.95
CA VAL A 223 12.45 -25.17 10.27
C VAL A 223 12.32 -23.65 10.16
N LEU A 224 13.20 -23.00 9.41
CA LEU A 224 13.15 -21.55 9.15
C LEU A 224 11.83 -21.14 8.46
N TYR A 225 11.43 -21.86 7.41
CA TYR A 225 10.18 -21.59 6.69
C TYR A 225 8.93 -21.91 7.52
N LYS A 226 8.94 -23.01 8.28
CA LYS A 226 7.84 -23.33 9.20
C LYS A 226 7.68 -22.21 10.24
N ARG A 227 8.79 -21.69 10.76
CA ARG A 227 8.79 -20.57 11.71
C ARG A 227 8.22 -19.29 11.10
N LEU A 228 8.60 -18.98 9.86
CA LEU A 228 8.08 -17.86 9.08
C LEU A 228 6.56 -17.97 8.84
N ILE A 229 6.06 -19.16 8.51
CA ILE A 229 4.64 -19.39 8.21
C ILE A 229 3.78 -19.31 9.48
N LEU A 230 4.23 -19.95 10.56
CA LEU A 230 3.51 -20.00 11.84
C LEU A 230 3.65 -18.72 12.66
N ASN A 231 4.52 -17.78 12.25
CA ASN A 231 4.82 -16.55 12.98
C ASN A 231 5.12 -16.83 14.47
N SER A 232 6.04 -17.76 14.75
CA SER A 232 6.39 -18.07 16.14
C SER A 232 7.09 -16.89 16.80
N ASP A 233 7.07 -16.89 18.13
CA ASP A 233 7.82 -15.96 18.96
C ASP A 233 9.33 -16.05 18.65
N TYR A 234 9.99 -14.90 18.81
CA TYR A 234 11.42 -14.73 18.55
C TYR A 234 12.27 -15.41 19.62
N SER A 235 13.54 -15.67 19.27
CA SER A 235 14.56 -16.02 20.28
C SER A 235 14.72 -14.88 21.29
N THR A 236 15.06 -15.21 22.54
CA THR A 236 15.44 -14.23 23.56
C THR A 236 16.82 -13.62 23.27
N ASN A 237 17.68 -14.34 22.56
CA ASN A 237 18.97 -13.82 22.10
C ASN A 237 18.75 -12.78 20.99
N ILE A 238 19.32 -11.58 21.18
CA ILE A 238 19.18 -10.42 20.29
C ILE A 238 19.79 -10.71 18.91
N ASP A 239 20.94 -11.38 18.85
CA ASP A 239 21.63 -11.69 17.59
C ASP A 239 20.81 -12.67 16.75
N ASP A 240 20.27 -13.72 17.39
CA ASP A 240 19.37 -14.67 16.76
C ASP A 240 18.09 -14.00 16.28
N LYS A 241 17.54 -13.07 17.07
CA LYS A 241 16.34 -12.32 16.72
C LYS A 241 16.59 -11.40 15.53
N GLN A 242 17.74 -10.73 15.48
CA GLN A 242 18.15 -9.91 14.35
C GLN A 242 18.34 -10.75 13.08
N ALA A 243 19.07 -11.86 13.17
CA ALA A 243 19.27 -12.79 12.05
C ALA A 243 17.93 -13.35 11.53
N GLU A 244 17.02 -13.69 12.45
CA GLU A 244 15.67 -14.14 12.11
C GLU A 244 14.88 -13.06 11.37
N ILE A 245 14.87 -11.82 11.85
CA ILE A 245 14.13 -10.73 11.19
C ILE A 245 14.74 -10.39 9.83
N GLN A 246 16.06 -10.36 9.70
CA GLN A 246 16.74 -10.18 8.41
C GLN A 246 16.38 -11.29 7.42
N PHE A 247 16.33 -12.54 7.87
CA PHE A 247 15.86 -13.66 7.05
C PHE A 247 14.41 -13.47 6.62
N ARG A 248 13.50 -13.12 7.54
CA ARG A 248 12.08 -12.86 7.24
C ARG A 248 11.92 -11.70 6.25
N LEU A 249 12.72 -10.64 6.37
CA LEU A 249 12.71 -9.50 5.45
C LEU A 249 13.18 -9.92 4.05
N THR A 250 14.30 -10.65 3.98
CA THR A 250 14.89 -11.13 2.72
C THR A 250 13.93 -12.04 1.96
N VAL A 251 13.29 -12.99 2.65
CA VAL A 251 12.30 -13.89 2.02
C VAL A 251 11.08 -13.10 1.53
N ASN A 252 10.59 -12.12 2.28
CA ASN A 252 9.47 -11.29 1.80
C ASN A 252 9.85 -10.43 0.59
N ASN A 253 11.07 -9.87 0.56
CA ASN A 253 11.57 -9.15 -0.60
C ASN A 253 11.66 -10.06 -1.83
N GLN A 254 12.13 -11.30 -1.67
CA GLN A 254 12.14 -12.29 -2.76
C GLN A 254 10.73 -12.60 -3.27
N VAL A 255 9.73 -12.71 -2.38
CA VAL A 255 8.33 -12.89 -2.78
C VAL A 255 7.81 -11.66 -3.55
N LEU A 256 8.11 -10.44 -3.08
CA LEU A 256 7.74 -9.22 -3.79
C LEU A 256 8.42 -9.11 -5.17
N ASP A 257 9.67 -9.53 -5.29
CA ASP A 257 10.39 -9.59 -6.57
C ASP A 257 9.83 -10.67 -7.50
N LEU A 258 9.43 -11.82 -6.97
CA LEU A 258 8.74 -12.86 -7.74
C LEU A 258 7.41 -12.35 -8.30
N VAL A 259 6.72 -11.49 -7.54
CA VAL A 259 5.44 -10.90 -7.95
C VAL A 259 5.61 -9.54 -8.65
N ARG A 260 6.84 -9.11 -8.90
CA ARG A 260 7.12 -7.87 -9.61
C ARG A 260 6.46 -7.87 -10.98
N THR A 261 6.09 -6.69 -11.47
CA THR A 261 5.31 -6.47 -12.70
C THR A 261 5.70 -7.38 -13.87
N ARG A 262 7.01 -7.51 -14.16
CA ARG A 262 7.51 -8.35 -15.26
C ARG A 262 7.18 -9.83 -15.03
N ASN A 263 7.52 -10.35 -13.86
CA ASN A 263 7.34 -11.76 -13.49
C ASN A 263 5.84 -12.10 -13.36
N TYR A 264 5.05 -11.17 -12.81
CA TYR A 264 3.59 -11.28 -12.78
C TYR A 264 2.97 -11.41 -14.18
N LEU A 265 3.40 -10.59 -15.15
CA LEU A 265 2.90 -10.67 -16.52
C LEU A 265 3.31 -11.99 -17.21
N ILE A 266 4.53 -12.47 -16.97
CA ILE A 266 4.97 -13.80 -17.43
C ILE A 266 4.08 -14.88 -16.83
N GLY A 267 3.82 -14.82 -15.53
CA GLY A 267 2.90 -15.73 -14.84
C GLY A 267 1.49 -15.71 -15.43
N CYS A 268 0.93 -14.53 -15.71
CA CYS A 268 -0.36 -14.38 -16.40
C CYS A 268 -0.34 -15.03 -17.79
N GLY A 269 0.74 -14.88 -18.54
CA GLY A 269 0.91 -15.50 -19.86
C GLY A 269 0.92 -17.03 -19.79
N ILE A 270 1.64 -17.61 -18.82
CA ILE A 270 1.68 -19.06 -18.59
C ILE A 270 0.30 -19.58 -18.21
N VAL A 271 -0.38 -18.92 -17.27
CA VAL A 271 -1.73 -19.26 -16.82
C VAL A 271 -2.73 -19.17 -17.99
N LEU A 272 -2.61 -18.16 -18.85
CA LEU A 272 -3.45 -18.00 -20.03
C LEU A 272 -3.21 -19.11 -21.06
N LEU A 273 -1.95 -19.47 -21.34
CA LEU A 273 -1.64 -20.57 -22.26
C LEU A 273 -2.21 -21.90 -21.76
N PHE A 274 -2.08 -22.16 -20.45
CA PHE A 274 -2.69 -23.32 -19.81
C PHE A 274 -4.22 -23.31 -19.92
N SER A 275 -4.88 -22.17 -19.65
CA SER A 275 -6.34 -22.07 -19.77
C SER A 275 -6.83 -22.19 -21.22
N ILE A 276 -6.08 -21.69 -22.20
CA ILE A 276 -6.37 -21.87 -23.63
C ILE A 276 -6.27 -23.36 -23.99
N GLY A 277 -5.22 -24.05 -23.54
CA GLY A 277 -5.03 -25.48 -23.78
C GLY A 277 -6.18 -26.33 -23.21
N LEU A 278 -6.57 -26.07 -21.95
CA LEU A 278 -7.73 -26.73 -21.34
C LEU A 278 -9.03 -26.42 -22.08
N SER A 279 -9.25 -25.15 -22.42
CA SER A 279 -10.43 -24.73 -23.18
C SER A 279 -10.51 -25.43 -24.53
N ALA A 280 -9.41 -25.46 -25.30
CA ALA A 280 -9.34 -26.14 -26.59
C ALA A 280 -9.61 -27.64 -26.45
N TYR A 281 -9.05 -28.30 -25.44
CA TYR A 281 -9.35 -29.69 -25.14
C TYR A 281 -10.85 -29.91 -24.89
N PHE A 282 -11.49 -29.05 -24.10
CA PHE A 282 -12.92 -29.19 -23.81
C PHE A 282 -13.85 -28.86 -24.98
N THR A 283 -13.38 -28.13 -25.99
CA THR A 283 -14.15 -27.96 -27.26
C THR A 283 -14.23 -29.24 -28.11
N THR A 284 -13.53 -30.31 -27.73
CA THR A 284 -13.62 -31.62 -28.42
C THR A 284 -14.81 -32.47 -27.96
N PHE A 285 -15.55 -32.05 -26.96
CA PHE A 285 -16.74 -32.77 -26.47
C PHE A 285 -17.97 -32.48 -27.34
N GLU A 286 -18.84 -33.48 -27.51
CA GLU A 286 -20.01 -33.44 -28.41
C GLU A 286 -20.87 -32.18 -28.25
N ASN A 287 -21.11 -31.76 -27.01
CA ASN A 287 -21.95 -30.59 -26.68
C ASN A 287 -21.24 -29.23 -26.83
N TYR A 288 -19.94 -29.22 -27.13
CA TYR A 288 -19.08 -28.03 -27.10
C TYR A 288 -18.23 -27.87 -28.37
N HIS A 289 -18.53 -28.59 -29.45
CA HIS A 289 -17.86 -28.42 -30.73
C HIS A 289 -18.07 -27.03 -31.33
N ILE A 290 -17.05 -26.57 -32.06
CA ILE A 290 -17.05 -25.28 -32.76
C ILE A 290 -17.82 -25.39 -34.09
N ILE A 291 -17.66 -26.51 -34.79
CA ILE A 291 -18.26 -26.76 -36.11
C ILE A 291 -18.85 -28.18 -36.14
N PRO A 292 -20.18 -28.35 -36.27
CA PRO A 292 -21.20 -27.31 -36.13
C PRO A 292 -21.27 -26.77 -34.68
N SER A 293 -21.63 -25.49 -34.52
CA SER A 293 -21.75 -24.88 -33.19
C SER A 293 -22.95 -25.44 -32.45
N SER A 294 -22.74 -26.06 -31.29
CA SER A 294 -23.84 -26.48 -30.41
C SER A 294 -24.42 -25.29 -29.63
N TYR A 295 -25.76 -25.24 -29.56
CA TYR A 295 -26.54 -24.31 -28.75
C TYR A 295 -27.26 -25.02 -27.59
N GLU A 296 -27.23 -26.36 -27.56
CA GLU A 296 -27.88 -27.15 -26.52
C GLU A 296 -26.90 -27.38 -25.37
N CYS A 297 -26.68 -26.33 -24.56
CA CYS A 297 -25.74 -26.43 -23.46
C CYS A 297 -26.38 -27.24 -22.33
N PRO A 298 -25.79 -28.36 -21.91
CA PRO A 298 -26.32 -29.15 -20.80
C PRO A 298 -26.38 -28.29 -19.53
N ALA A 299 -27.52 -28.33 -18.85
CA ALA A 299 -27.68 -27.71 -17.54
C ALA A 299 -26.91 -28.51 -16.48
N GLY A 300 -26.48 -27.82 -15.42
CA GLY A 300 -25.74 -28.45 -14.31
C GLY A 300 -24.22 -28.53 -14.51
N ILE A 301 -23.59 -29.28 -13.62
CA ILE A 301 -22.14 -29.48 -13.60
C ILE A 301 -21.82 -30.57 -14.61
N THR A 302 -21.26 -30.19 -15.76
CA THR A 302 -20.78 -31.13 -16.76
C THR A 302 -19.28 -31.35 -16.63
N THR A 303 -18.80 -32.50 -17.09
CA THR A 303 -17.37 -32.86 -17.06
C THR A 303 -16.46 -31.74 -17.60
N PRO A 304 -16.81 -31.03 -18.69
CA PRO A 304 -16.00 -29.93 -19.21
C PRO A 304 -15.99 -28.66 -18.34
N ILE A 305 -16.95 -28.48 -17.44
CA ILE A 305 -17.03 -27.30 -16.54
C ILE A 305 -16.41 -27.62 -15.17
N LEU A 306 -16.34 -28.91 -14.79
CA LEU A 306 -15.85 -29.34 -13.49
C LEU A 306 -14.44 -28.81 -13.14
N PRO A 307 -13.42 -28.84 -14.02
CA PRO A 307 -12.10 -28.29 -13.70
C PRO A 307 -12.11 -26.79 -13.39
N LEU A 308 -12.94 -26.00 -14.09
CA LEU A 308 -13.11 -24.58 -13.80
C LEU A 308 -13.59 -24.38 -12.36
N TYR A 309 -14.60 -25.13 -11.93
CA TYR A 309 -15.08 -25.04 -10.55
C TYR A 309 -14.03 -25.51 -9.54
N ILE A 310 -13.26 -26.55 -9.86
CA ILE A 310 -12.15 -26.99 -9.00
C ILE A 310 -11.14 -25.86 -8.84
N ILE A 311 -10.70 -25.21 -9.93
CA ILE A 311 -9.76 -24.08 -9.88
C ILE A 311 -10.34 -22.93 -9.03
N MET A 312 -11.63 -22.60 -9.21
CA MET A 312 -12.29 -21.57 -8.40
C MET A 312 -12.32 -21.93 -6.92
N PHE A 313 -12.73 -23.15 -6.55
CA PHE A 313 -12.81 -23.57 -5.15
C PHE A 313 -11.43 -23.72 -4.50
N VAL A 314 -10.43 -24.19 -5.24
CA VAL A 314 -9.03 -24.20 -4.77
C VAL A 314 -8.56 -22.77 -4.52
N THR A 315 -8.83 -21.85 -5.44
CA THR A 315 -8.51 -20.42 -5.24
C THR A 315 -9.20 -19.90 -3.98
N LEU A 316 -10.52 -20.12 -3.83
CA LEU A 316 -11.28 -19.72 -2.64
C LEU A 316 -10.71 -20.32 -1.35
N ALA A 317 -10.30 -21.59 -1.37
CA ALA A 317 -9.69 -22.26 -0.23
C ALA A 317 -8.36 -21.60 0.16
N PHE A 318 -7.54 -21.17 -0.81
CA PHE A 318 -6.32 -20.40 -0.55
C PHE A 318 -6.61 -18.98 -0.04
N LEU A 319 -7.71 -18.37 -0.44
CA LEU A 319 -8.07 -17.02 0.02
C LEU A 319 -8.41 -16.99 1.52
N VAL A 320 -8.98 -18.05 2.09
CA VAL A 320 -9.37 -18.08 3.51
C VAL A 320 -8.18 -17.91 4.46
N PRO A 321 -7.09 -18.70 4.39
CA PRO A 321 -5.88 -18.46 5.18
C PRO A 321 -5.29 -17.07 4.95
N LEU A 322 -5.32 -16.57 3.71
CA LEU A 322 -4.81 -15.23 3.40
C LEU A 322 -5.61 -14.14 4.12
N ILE A 323 -6.94 -14.26 4.21
CA ILE A 323 -7.77 -13.35 5.01
C ILE A 323 -7.31 -13.35 6.46
N PHE A 324 -7.14 -14.53 7.07
CA PHE A 324 -6.68 -14.62 8.47
C PHE A 324 -5.32 -13.96 8.69
N LEU A 325 -4.39 -14.09 7.73
CA LEU A 325 -3.09 -13.43 7.78
C LEU A 325 -3.17 -11.91 7.67
N THR A 326 -4.29 -11.35 7.19
CA THR A 326 -4.51 -9.90 7.14
C THR A 326 -5.21 -9.34 8.37
N ILE A 327 -5.80 -10.17 9.25
CA ILE A 327 -6.52 -9.69 10.43
C ILE A 327 -5.52 -9.08 11.42
N GLY A 328 -5.87 -7.92 11.98
CA GLY A 328 -5.08 -7.22 12.99
C GLY A 328 -4.18 -6.09 12.46
N PHE A 329 -4.04 -5.97 11.14
CA PHE A 329 -3.39 -4.82 10.55
C PHE A 329 -4.39 -3.68 10.32
N THR A 330 -3.96 -2.44 10.51
CA THR A 330 -4.73 -1.24 10.19
C THR A 330 -4.09 -0.58 8.98
N ASP A 331 -4.78 -0.61 7.83
CA ASP A 331 -4.29 -0.02 6.58
C ASP A 331 -5.01 1.29 6.28
N ALA A 332 -4.25 2.38 6.18
CA ALA A 332 -4.78 3.71 5.87
C ALA A 332 -5.44 3.80 4.48
N TYR A 333 -5.01 2.97 3.53
CA TYR A 333 -5.51 2.97 2.16
C TYR A 333 -6.76 2.08 1.98
N GLY A 334 -7.17 1.37 3.04
CA GLY A 334 -8.33 0.50 3.03
C GLY A 334 -8.21 -0.73 2.11
N MET A 335 -7.00 -1.09 1.65
CA MET A 335 -6.78 -2.27 0.80
C MET A 335 -7.18 -3.55 1.51
N GLN A 336 -6.90 -3.63 2.81
CA GLN A 336 -7.34 -4.74 3.66
C GLN A 336 -8.86 -4.94 3.60
N SER A 337 -9.62 -3.87 3.85
CA SER A 337 -11.08 -3.92 3.88
C SER A 337 -11.66 -4.30 2.52
N GLU A 338 -11.10 -3.74 1.44
CA GLU A 338 -11.44 -4.11 0.07
C GLU A 338 -11.18 -5.59 -0.18
N LEU A 339 -10.00 -6.09 0.20
CA LEU A 339 -9.60 -7.47 -0.03
C LEU A 339 -10.53 -8.43 0.74
N ILE A 340 -10.81 -8.15 2.01
CA ILE A 340 -11.70 -8.97 2.84
C ILE A 340 -13.12 -8.97 2.25
N ILE A 341 -13.69 -7.80 1.95
CA ILE A 341 -15.05 -7.68 1.40
C ILE A 341 -15.15 -8.42 0.06
N THR A 342 -14.18 -8.23 -0.84
CA THR A 342 -14.20 -8.89 -2.16
C THR A 342 -14.07 -10.41 -2.02
N MET A 343 -13.18 -10.92 -1.18
CA MET A 343 -13.01 -12.36 -0.99
C MET A 343 -14.22 -13.02 -0.34
N VAL A 344 -14.76 -12.44 0.74
CA VAL A 344 -15.95 -12.95 1.42
C VAL A 344 -17.16 -12.96 0.48
N THR A 345 -17.37 -11.87 -0.26
CA THR A 345 -18.47 -11.77 -1.24
C THR A 345 -18.28 -12.77 -2.38
N THR A 346 -17.04 -12.96 -2.86
CA THR A 346 -16.74 -13.95 -3.90
C THR A 346 -17.06 -15.36 -3.43
N PHE A 347 -16.67 -15.72 -2.20
CA PHE A 347 -16.95 -17.05 -1.64
C PHE A 347 -18.45 -17.36 -1.63
N PHE A 348 -19.28 -16.47 -1.09
CA PHE A 348 -20.73 -16.67 -1.02
C PHE A 348 -21.37 -16.69 -2.41
N LEU A 349 -21.02 -15.75 -3.30
CA LEU A 349 -21.66 -15.62 -4.61
C LEU A 349 -21.23 -16.71 -5.60
N VAL A 350 -19.98 -17.18 -5.54
CA VAL A 350 -19.53 -18.35 -6.33
C VAL A 350 -20.21 -19.63 -5.84
N THR A 351 -20.36 -19.80 -4.52
CA THR A 351 -21.07 -20.96 -3.96
C THR A 351 -22.54 -20.93 -4.39
N ALA A 352 -23.18 -19.76 -4.33
CA ALA A 352 -24.55 -19.56 -4.81
C ALA A 352 -24.68 -19.85 -6.31
N LEU A 353 -23.73 -19.42 -7.15
CA LEU A 353 -23.65 -19.75 -8.58
C LEU A 353 -23.67 -21.27 -8.82
N VAL A 354 -22.83 -22.01 -8.10
CA VAL A 354 -22.72 -23.48 -8.26
C VAL A 354 -24.00 -24.17 -7.83
N VAL A 355 -24.51 -23.84 -6.63
CA VAL A 355 -25.75 -24.41 -6.10
C VAL A 355 -26.94 -24.09 -7.00
N TYR A 356 -27.03 -22.85 -7.50
CA TYR A 356 -28.09 -22.43 -8.41
C TYR A 356 -28.01 -23.20 -9.72
N ASN A 357 -26.84 -23.30 -10.36
CA ASN A 357 -26.71 -24.05 -11.61
C ASN A 357 -26.99 -25.55 -11.46
N GLN A 358 -26.76 -26.13 -10.29
CA GLN A 358 -27.06 -27.53 -10.01
C GLN A 358 -28.57 -27.78 -9.76
N LYS A 359 -29.26 -26.85 -9.09
CA LYS A 359 -30.67 -27.03 -8.69
C LYS A 359 -31.67 -26.38 -9.64
N ALA A 360 -31.27 -25.41 -10.45
CA ALA A 360 -32.19 -24.65 -11.30
C ALA A 360 -32.79 -25.54 -12.40
N THR A 361 -34.11 -25.49 -12.51
CA THR A 361 -34.82 -26.13 -13.62
C THR A 361 -34.53 -25.40 -14.95
N PRO A 362 -34.65 -26.06 -16.12
CA PRO A 362 -34.45 -25.39 -17.41
C PRO A 362 -35.33 -24.14 -17.61
N LYS A 363 -36.55 -24.15 -17.05
CA LYS A 363 -37.44 -22.98 -17.05
C LYS A 363 -36.85 -21.81 -16.26
N MET A 364 -36.26 -22.06 -15.09
CA MET A 364 -35.60 -21.03 -14.28
C MET A 364 -34.34 -20.48 -14.97
N LEU A 365 -33.56 -21.35 -15.61
CA LEU A 365 -32.35 -20.96 -16.35
C LEU A 365 -32.65 -20.03 -17.55
N LEU A 366 -33.83 -20.13 -18.16
CA LEU A 366 -34.26 -19.18 -19.19
C LEU A 366 -34.43 -17.76 -18.64
N TYR A 367 -34.99 -17.61 -17.43
CA TYR A 367 -35.16 -16.31 -16.79
C TYR A 367 -33.81 -15.72 -16.36
N ALA A 368 -33.02 -16.49 -15.63
CA ALA A 368 -31.70 -16.10 -15.17
C ALA A 368 -30.81 -17.34 -15.05
N THR A 369 -29.61 -17.29 -15.62
CA THR A 369 -28.58 -18.28 -15.29
C THR A 369 -27.88 -17.90 -13.99
N GLY A 370 -27.07 -18.81 -13.44
CA GLY A 370 -26.31 -18.53 -12.24
C GLY A 370 -25.30 -17.38 -12.40
N TYR A 371 -24.94 -16.95 -13.63
CA TYR A 371 -24.03 -15.83 -13.83
C TYR A 371 -24.55 -14.52 -13.21
N VAL A 372 -25.87 -14.33 -13.14
CA VAL A 372 -26.48 -13.18 -12.45
C VAL A 372 -26.04 -13.09 -11.00
N LEU A 373 -25.81 -14.22 -10.33
CA LEU A 373 -25.40 -14.26 -8.93
C LEU A 373 -23.93 -13.83 -8.73
N VAL A 374 -23.07 -14.04 -9.73
CA VAL A 374 -21.64 -13.68 -9.62
C VAL A 374 -21.33 -12.28 -10.15
N LEU A 375 -22.21 -11.69 -10.99
CA LEU A 375 -22.05 -10.32 -11.51
C LEU A 375 -21.75 -9.26 -10.43
N PRO A 376 -22.41 -9.27 -9.25
CA PRO A 376 -22.10 -8.31 -8.19
C PRO A 376 -20.64 -8.36 -7.70
N VAL A 377 -19.96 -9.51 -7.77
CA VAL A 377 -18.54 -9.63 -7.38
C VAL A 377 -17.68 -8.69 -8.22
N PHE A 378 -17.81 -8.75 -9.54
CA PHE A 378 -17.01 -7.95 -10.46
C PHE A 378 -17.37 -6.46 -10.42
N ILE A 379 -18.65 -6.16 -10.19
CA ILE A 379 -19.12 -4.78 -9.98
C ILE A 379 -18.51 -4.20 -8.70
N LEU A 380 -18.63 -4.92 -7.57
CA LEU A 380 -18.05 -4.49 -6.30
C LEU A 380 -16.54 -4.33 -6.41
N GLN A 381 -15.87 -5.22 -7.11
CA GLN A 381 -14.44 -5.11 -7.33
C GLN A 381 -14.05 -3.88 -8.15
N GLN A 382 -14.76 -3.54 -9.24
CA GLN A 382 -14.53 -2.27 -9.94
C GLN A 382 -14.78 -1.07 -9.01
N MET A 383 -15.82 -1.17 -8.17
CA MET A 383 -16.15 -0.11 -7.20
C MET A 383 -15.02 0.11 -6.18
N PHE A 384 -14.50 -0.96 -5.56
CA PHE A 384 -13.46 -0.87 -4.55
C PHE A 384 -12.06 -0.59 -5.11
N LEU A 385 -11.72 -1.18 -6.25
CA LEU A 385 -10.37 -1.11 -6.81
C LEU A 385 -10.13 0.22 -7.52
N ILE A 386 -11.14 0.75 -8.22
CA ILE A 386 -10.99 1.93 -9.09
C ILE A 386 -11.82 3.11 -8.60
N ILE A 387 -13.12 2.92 -8.39
CA ILE A 387 -14.05 4.06 -8.22
C ILE A 387 -13.88 4.72 -6.84
N LEU A 388 -13.82 3.96 -5.76
CA LEU A 388 -13.66 4.50 -4.41
C LEU A 388 -12.31 5.22 -4.22
N PRO A 389 -11.17 4.65 -4.63
CA PRO A 389 -9.88 5.36 -4.63
C PRO A 389 -9.92 6.64 -5.45
N LEU A 390 -10.52 6.60 -6.65
CA LEU A 390 -10.69 7.80 -7.47
C LEU A 390 -11.49 8.88 -6.75
N ILE A 391 -12.61 8.53 -6.11
CA ILE A 391 -13.42 9.49 -5.34
C ILE A 391 -12.62 10.08 -4.18
N ASN A 392 -11.83 9.26 -3.48
CA ASN A 392 -10.98 9.70 -2.38
C ASN A 392 -9.91 10.68 -2.84
N ILE A 393 -9.19 10.37 -3.93
CA ILE A 393 -8.16 11.27 -4.47
C ILE A 393 -8.80 12.58 -4.98
N LEU A 394 -9.97 12.51 -5.64
CA LEU A 394 -10.69 13.70 -6.07
C LEU A 394 -11.18 14.55 -4.89
N LYS A 395 -11.61 13.91 -3.79
CA LYS A 395 -12.02 14.60 -2.55
C LYS A 395 -10.83 15.28 -1.89
N ILE A 396 -9.68 14.61 -1.78
CA ILE A 396 -8.44 15.17 -1.25
C ILE A 396 -7.99 16.36 -2.10
N ASN A 397 -7.93 16.20 -3.43
CA ASN A 397 -7.58 17.28 -4.35
C ASN A 397 -8.50 18.50 -4.25
N LYS A 398 -9.79 18.28 -3.96
CA LYS A 398 -10.74 19.36 -3.71
C LYS A 398 -10.46 20.08 -2.38
N GLN A 399 -10.04 19.35 -1.35
CA GLN A 399 -9.70 19.90 -0.02
C GLN A 399 -8.31 20.57 0.01
N THR A 400 -7.36 20.12 -0.81
CA THR A 400 -6.02 20.72 -0.98
C THR A 400 -5.99 21.86 -1.99
N GLY A 401 -7.15 22.30 -2.49
CA GLY A 401 -7.24 23.48 -3.35
C GLY A 401 -6.69 23.26 -4.77
N GLY A 402 -6.70 22.02 -5.27
CA GLY A 402 -6.56 21.66 -6.68
C GLY A 402 -5.64 22.55 -7.51
N SER A 403 -4.37 22.64 -7.14
CA SER A 403 -3.37 23.30 -7.98
C SER A 403 -2.84 22.31 -9.00
N LEU A 404 -2.95 22.66 -10.28
CA LEU A 404 -1.92 22.34 -11.27
C LEU A 404 -2.04 23.18 -12.55
N LYS A 405 -3.11 23.96 -12.77
CA LYS A 405 -3.17 24.77 -14.02
C LYS A 405 -3.89 26.13 -14.01
N GLY A 406 -4.33 26.65 -12.86
CA GLY A 406 -4.98 27.97 -12.82
C GLY A 406 -4.81 28.65 -11.48
N GLY A 407 -3.73 29.42 -11.34
CA GLY A 407 -3.36 30.12 -10.12
C GLY A 407 -4.42 31.12 -9.66
N THR A 408 -4.88 30.95 -8.43
CA THR A 408 -5.40 32.05 -7.61
C THR A 408 -4.57 32.06 -6.33
N SER A 409 -3.95 33.20 -6.04
CA SER A 409 -3.00 33.41 -4.93
C SER A 409 -3.51 32.99 -3.55
N ARG A 410 -4.84 32.87 -3.39
CA ARG A 410 -5.49 32.46 -2.14
C ARG A 410 -5.09 31.07 -1.65
N ASN A 411 -4.72 30.14 -2.54
CA ASN A 411 -4.33 28.78 -2.12
C ASN A 411 -2.88 28.69 -1.62
N ALA A 412 -2.01 29.63 -2.01
CA ALA A 412 -0.64 29.65 -1.53
C ALA A 412 -0.58 29.91 -0.02
N ALA A 413 -1.35 30.89 0.47
CA ALA A 413 -1.42 31.21 1.91
C ALA A 413 -1.93 30.03 2.75
N ALA A 414 -2.97 29.32 2.28
CA ALA A 414 -3.48 28.14 2.97
C ALA A 414 -2.45 26.99 3.01
N ASN A 415 -1.73 26.76 1.90
CA ASN A 415 -0.68 25.73 1.86
C ASN A 415 0.51 26.08 2.75
N THR A 416 0.92 27.34 2.79
CA THR A 416 1.95 27.81 3.73
C THR A 416 1.51 27.56 5.17
N SER A 417 0.27 27.89 5.52
CA SER A 417 -0.23 27.64 6.89
C SER A 417 -0.26 26.15 7.25
N ARG A 418 -0.52 25.25 6.30
CA ARG A 418 -0.50 23.80 6.55
C ARG A 418 0.91 23.26 6.70
N LYS A 419 1.86 23.76 5.91
CA LYS A 419 3.27 23.41 6.04
C LYS A 419 3.80 23.88 7.40
N GLU A 420 3.47 25.10 7.80
CA GLU A 420 3.81 25.63 9.13
C GLU A 420 3.17 24.82 10.27
N GLN A 421 1.90 24.40 10.13
CA GLN A 421 1.27 23.49 11.08
C GLN A 421 1.95 22.12 11.15
N PHE A 422 2.42 21.59 10.02
CA PHE A 422 3.18 20.35 9.99
C PHE A 422 4.54 20.50 10.69
N GLU A 423 5.27 21.58 10.40
CA GLU A 423 6.55 21.88 11.04
C GLU A 423 6.38 22.12 12.55
N GLY A 424 5.35 22.86 12.96
CA GLY A 424 5.02 23.03 14.38
C GLY A 424 4.62 21.73 15.07
N LEU A 425 4.02 20.79 14.34
CA LEU A 425 3.70 19.46 14.87
C LEU A 425 4.95 18.58 15.05
N LEU A 426 5.98 18.77 14.23
CA LEU A 426 7.27 18.07 14.40
C LEU A 426 8.05 18.56 15.62
N ALA A 427 7.82 19.79 16.07
CA ALA A 427 8.42 20.34 17.29
C ALA A 427 7.69 19.90 18.58
N TYR A 428 6.54 19.22 18.47
CA TYR A 428 5.76 18.79 19.64
C TYR A 428 5.81 17.27 19.81
N PRO A 429 6.30 16.72 20.94
CA PRO A 429 6.49 15.28 21.13
C PRO A 429 5.21 14.44 20.90
N ALA A 430 4.07 14.88 21.45
CA ALA A 430 2.82 14.15 21.23
C ALA A 430 2.31 14.26 19.79
N GLY A 431 2.64 15.37 19.09
CA GLY A 431 2.40 15.54 17.67
C GLY A 431 3.23 14.55 16.85
N PHE A 432 4.52 14.46 17.15
CA PHE A 432 5.45 13.53 16.54
C PHE A 432 5.08 12.06 16.80
N SER A 433 4.61 11.71 18.00
CA SER A 433 4.09 10.38 18.33
C SER A 433 2.87 10.00 17.48
N ARG A 434 1.94 10.94 17.26
CA ARG A 434 0.80 10.74 16.34
C ARG A 434 1.25 10.59 14.89
N LEU A 435 2.24 11.36 14.46
CA LEU A 435 2.83 11.23 13.13
C LEU A 435 3.51 9.86 12.96
N THR A 436 4.20 9.37 13.99
CA THR A 436 4.81 8.03 14.03
C THR A 436 3.74 6.96 13.83
N LYS A 437 2.63 7.05 14.58
CA LYS A 437 1.50 6.14 14.42
C LYS A 437 0.90 6.18 13.01
N ALA A 438 0.70 7.37 12.47
CA ALA A 438 0.21 7.52 11.10
C ALA A 438 1.21 6.96 10.07
N ALA A 439 2.52 7.14 10.27
CA ALA A 439 3.54 6.60 9.37
C ALA A 439 3.54 5.07 9.33
N LEU A 440 3.24 4.42 10.47
CA LEU A 440 3.01 2.98 10.54
C LEU A 440 1.80 2.55 9.70
N GLU A 441 0.70 3.28 9.80
CA GLU A 441 -0.53 3.03 9.02
C GLU A 441 -0.35 3.34 7.52
N THR A 442 0.55 4.26 7.15
CA THR A 442 0.84 4.64 5.76
C THR A 442 2.04 3.93 5.15
N PHE A 443 2.57 2.90 5.82
CA PHE A 443 3.62 2.05 5.27
C PHE A 443 4.94 2.77 4.99
N CYS A 444 5.28 3.76 5.82
CA CYS A 444 6.55 4.51 5.72
C CYS A 444 7.19 4.86 7.08
N PRO A 445 7.30 3.91 8.03
CA PRO A 445 7.93 4.19 9.33
C PRO A 445 9.39 4.61 9.24
N GLU A 446 10.12 4.16 8.20
CA GLU A 446 11.51 4.50 7.97
C GLU A 446 11.73 6.01 7.87
N ASN A 447 10.76 6.76 7.35
CA ASN A 447 10.84 8.20 7.25
C ASN A 447 10.81 8.88 8.61
N VAL A 448 10.04 8.35 9.56
CA VAL A 448 9.95 8.93 10.91
C VAL A 448 11.18 8.53 11.73
N GLU A 449 11.67 7.30 11.57
CA GLU A 449 12.90 6.90 12.25
C GLU A 449 14.11 7.68 11.73
N PHE A 450 14.20 7.92 10.42
CA PHE A 450 15.20 8.80 9.83
C PHE A 450 15.23 10.17 10.53
N LEU A 451 14.07 10.75 10.82
CA LEU A 451 13.96 12.04 11.51
C LEU A 451 14.45 11.97 12.96
N LYS A 452 14.18 10.88 13.69
CA LYS A 452 14.68 10.69 15.07
C LYS A 452 16.19 10.56 15.09
N ASP A 453 16.74 9.72 14.23
CA ASP A 453 18.19 9.49 14.17
C ASP A 453 18.93 10.73 13.66
N TYR A 454 18.32 11.51 12.75
CA TYR A 454 18.87 12.78 12.32
C TYR A 454 18.91 13.80 13.47
N GLN A 455 17.87 13.83 14.32
CA GLN A 455 17.85 14.65 15.53
C GLN A 455 18.92 14.21 16.54
N MET A 456 19.09 12.90 16.74
CA MET A 456 20.15 12.35 17.59
C MET A 456 21.55 12.70 17.04
N LEU A 457 21.77 12.55 15.73
CA LEU A 457 23.04 12.92 15.08
C LEU A 457 23.35 14.41 15.25
N LYS A 458 22.32 15.27 15.12
CA LYS A 458 22.44 16.70 15.38
C LYS A 458 22.81 17.01 16.82
N PHE A 459 22.18 16.34 17.79
CA PHE A 459 22.52 16.47 19.20
C PHE A 459 23.98 16.11 19.48
N ARG A 460 24.44 14.95 19.00
CA ARG A 460 25.83 14.50 19.20
C ARG A 460 26.88 15.50 18.69
N ILE A 461 26.63 16.11 17.53
CA ILE A 461 27.52 17.13 16.98
C ILE A 461 27.53 18.37 17.88
N CYS A 462 26.37 18.85 18.30
CA CYS A 462 26.29 20.04 19.15
C CYS A 462 26.93 19.78 20.52
N SER A 463 26.68 18.63 21.12
CA SER A 463 27.24 18.25 22.42
C SER A 463 28.76 18.10 22.37
N LEU A 464 29.32 17.49 21.31
CA LEU A 464 30.77 17.35 21.12
C LEU A 464 31.46 18.72 21.04
N VAL A 465 30.87 19.67 20.31
CA VAL A 465 31.46 21.00 20.16
C VAL A 465 31.44 21.77 21.48
N VAL A 466 30.33 21.65 22.23
CA VAL A 466 30.19 22.26 23.56
C VAL A 466 31.18 21.65 24.57
N SER A 467 31.36 20.33 24.57
CA SER A 467 32.26 19.65 25.51
C SER A 467 33.73 20.01 25.26
N ASN A 468 34.16 20.08 23.99
CA ASN A 468 35.54 20.40 23.64
C ASN A 468 35.94 21.83 24.07
N ASN A 469 35.00 22.78 24.06
CA ASN A 469 35.27 24.16 24.50
C ASN A 469 35.44 24.26 26.04
N GLY A 470 34.81 23.36 26.80
CA GLY A 470 34.91 23.33 28.26
C GLY A 470 36.32 23.00 28.77
N ASP A 471 37.03 22.08 28.12
CA ASP A 471 38.32 21.59 28.58
C ASP A 471 39.46 22.62 28.40
N ASP A 472 39.42 23.40 27.32
CA ASP A 472 40.38 24.48 27.08
C ASP A 472 40.25 25.59 28.15
N SER A 473 39.02 25.86 28.62
CA SER A 473 38.77 26.87 29.65
C SER A 473 39.24 26.45 31.04
N LYS A 474 39.07 25.17 31.42
CA LYS A 474 39.51 24.64 32.72
C LYS A 474 41.02 24.68 32.87
N ASN A 475 41.77 24.43 31.79
CA ASN A 475 43.23 24.51 31.81
C ASN A 475 43.72 25.96 31.98
N LEU A 476 42.95 26.95 31.52
CA LEU A 476 43.32 28.37 31.66
C LEU A 476 43.01 28.92 33.07
N SER A 477 41.93 28.48 33.72
CA SER A 477 41.62 28.92 35.09
C SER A 477 42.59 28.36 36.14
N VAL A 478 43.10 27.14 35.95
CA VAL A 478 44.07 26.52 36.89
C VAL A 478 45.42 27.25 36.88
N LEU A 479 45.83 27.85 35.75
CA LEU A 479 47.08 28.62 35.68
C LEU A 479 47.00 30.01 36.33
N THR A 480 45.79 30.51 36.64
CA THR A 480 45.64 31.85 37.22
C THR A 480 45.54 31.84 38.75
N GLU A 481 45.15 30.72 39.38
CA GLU A 481 45.05 30.62 40.84
C GLU A 481 46.37 30.27 41.56
N GLU A 482 47.43 29.87 40.84
CA GLU A 482 48.72 29.52 41.47
C GLU A 482 49.66 30.74 41.68
N SER A 483 49.26 31.93 41.23
CA SER A 483 50.08 33.15 41.38
C SER A 483 49.81 33.98 42.65
N ASP A 484 48.75 33.73 43.42
CA ASP A 484 48.35 34.61 44.54
C ASP A 484 48.48 34.00 45.95
N ARG A 485 49.12 32.83 46.10
CA ARG A 485 49.50 32.30 47.43
C ARG A 485 50.85 32.83 47.92
N LYS A 486 50.94 34.15 48.08
CA LYS A 486 51.81 34.78 49.08
C LYS A 486 51.33 36.22 49.27
N THR A 487 50.70 36.50 50.41
CA THR A 487 51.11 37.55 51.39
C THR A 487 49.95 37.91 52.35
N LYS A 488 50.23 37.71 53.66
CA LYS A 488 49.75 38.42 54.87
C LYS A 488 48.33 38.24 55.43
N ASN A 489 48.35 37.65 56.63
CA ASN A 489 47.61 38.05 57.83
C ASN A 489 47.36 39.56 57.95
N SER A 490 46.16 39.97 58.38
CA SER A 490 45.91 40.68 59.65
C SER A 490 44.58 41.44 59.64
N SER A 491 43.72 41.08 60.59
CA SER A 491 42.85 41.95 61.41
C SER A 491 41.92 43.02 60.79
N GLN A 492 40.63 42.81 61.10
CA GLN A 492 39.68 43.76 61.70
C GLN A 492 39.01 44.89 60.88
N THR A 493 37.73 45.05 61.25
CA THR A 493 36.90 46.27 61.35
C THR A 493 36.23 46.86 60.09
N SER A 494 34.92 46.59 60.02
CA SER A 494 33.80 47.54 60.01
C SER A 494 33.64 48.61 58.92
N LEU A 495 32.38 48.65 58.44
CA LEU A 495 31.53 49.81 58.16
C LEU A 495 31.75 50.61 56.86
N ASP A 496 30.61 50.75 56.17
CA ASP A 496 30.19 51.79 55.24
C ASP A 496 31.21 52.31 54.22
N LYS A 497 30.96 51.98 52.95
CA LYS A 497 30.87 53.04 51.95
C LYS A 497 30.12 52.63 50.69
N LYS A 498 29.16 53.49 50.39
CA LYS A 498 28.42 53.67 49.15
C LYS A 498 29.38 54.27 48.12
N GLU A 499 29.54 53.63 46.97
CA GLU A 499 30.15 54.27 45.80
C GLU A 499 29.57 53.69 44.51
N GLU A 500 29.00 54.60 43.72
CA GLU A 500 28.61 54.41 42.33
C GLU A 500 29.85 54.09 41.50
N VAL A 501 29.79 53.01 40.71
CA VAL A 501 30.74 52.81 39.61
C VAL A 501 29.96 52.42 38.35
N ASP A 502 30.04 53.33 37.41
CA ASP A 502 29.65 53.27 36.01
C ASP A 502 30.42 52.13 35.31
N GLY A 503 29.84 50.94 35.34
CA GLY A 503 30.38 49.73 34.71
C GLY A 503 29.72 49.51 33.36
N LYS A 504 30.40 49.97 32.30
CA LYS A 504 30.12 49.69 30.89
C LYS A 504 29.77 48.21 30.71
N ILE A 505 28.47 47.93 30.52
CA ILE A 505 27.94 46.60 30.27
C ILE A 505 28.51 46.14 28.93
N VAL A 506 29.59 45.34 28.98
CA VAL A 506 29.95 44.47 27.88
C VAL A 506 28.84 43.42 27.84
N PRO A 507 28.10 43.26 26.73
CA PRO A 507 27.11 42.22 26.62
C PRO A 507 27.86 40.89 26.66
N ILE A 508 27.83 40.23 27.81
CA ILE A 508 28.15 38.82 27.93
C ILE A 508 27.08 38.14 27.08
N HIS A 509 27.44 37.83 25.84
CA HIS A 509 26.57 37.15 24.90
C HIS A 509 26.19 35.80 25.51
N SER A 510 24.94 35.74 25.99
CA SER A 510 24.11 34.55 26.16
C SER A 510 24.90 33.27 26.42
N SER A 511 25.43 33.11 27.63
CA SER A 511 25.60 31.76 28.15
C SER A 511 24.18 31.20 28.30
N LEU A 512 23.76 30.42 27.31
CA LEU A 512 22.67 29.47 27.48
C LEU A 512 23.19 28.49 28.54
N LEU A 513 23.04 28.89 29.80
CA LEU A 513 23.44 28.16 30.98
C LEU A 513 22.37 27.08 31.14
N VAL A 514 22.38 26.11 30.22
CA VAL A 514 21.83 24.79 30.43
C VAL A 514 22.50 24.36 31.72
N GLY A 515 21.75 24.40 32.82
CA GLY A 515 22.21 24.11 34.17
C GLY A 515 22.60 22.64 34.25
N SER A 516 23.76 22.35 33.68
CA SER A 516 24.21 21.01 33.44
C SER A 516 24.92 20.58 34.71
N SER A 517 24.16 19.89 35.55
CA SER A 517 24.70 19.13 36.68
C SER A 517 25.41 17.87 36.14
N PHE A 518 26.30 18.04 35.16
CA PHE A 518 27.25 17.02 34.76
C PHE A 518 28.44 17.15 35.70
N GLU A 519 28.27 16.70 36.95
CA GLU A 519 29.39 16.57 37.87
C GLU A 519 30.44 15.64 37.26
N ASN A 520 31.68 16.11 37.27
CA ASN A 520 32.84 15.53 36.61
C ASN A 520 32.97 14.01 36.86
N GLY A 521 33.05 13.22 35.79
CA GLY A 521 33.60 11.86 35.85
C GLY A 521 33.06 10.95 34.77
N GLN A 522 33.72 10.95 33.61
CA GLN A 522 33.45 10.13 32.42
C GLN A 522 32.05 10.33 31.81
N MET A 523 32.00 10.89 30.59
CA MET A 523 30.88 10.63 29.68
C MET A 523 30.85 9.11 29.47
N ASN A 524 30.12 8.38 30.32
CA ASN A 524 29.69 7.05 29.99
C ASN A 524 28.79 7.21 28.77
N ASP A 525 29.19 6.56 27.67
CA ASP A 525 28.67 6.67 26.30
C ASP A 525 27.17 6.28 26.11
N SER A 526 26.41 6.18 27.20
CA SER A 526 25.07 5.59 27.22
C SER A 526 24.07 6.29 28.14
N GLN A 527 24.19 7.61 28.37
CA GLN A 527 23.01 8.33 28.87
C GLN A 527 21.93 8.27 27.79
N ASP A 528 20.86 7.50 28.06
CA ASP A 528 19.64 7.45 27.28
C ASP A 528 19.07 8.87 27.19
N VAL A 529 19.40 9.58 26.11
CA VAL A 529 18.87 10.91 25.84
C VAL A 529 17.39 10.75 25.57
N ASP A 530 16.56 11.42 26.38
CA ASP A 530 15.12 11.40 26.20
C ASP A 530 14.77 12.01 24.83
N MET A 531 14.26 11.15 23.94
CA MET A 531 13.85 11.56 22.60
C MET A 531 12.78 12.63 22.63
N ASP A 532 11.93 12.70 23.67
CA ASP A 532 10.92 13.75 23.78
C ASP A 532 11.55 15.12 24.01
N GLN A 533 12.66 15.20 24.76
CA GLN A 533 13.43 16.44 24.97
C GLN A 533 14.18 16.87 23.69
N LEU A 534 14.66 15.91 22.90
CA LEU A 534 15.28 16.18 21.60
C LEU A 534 14.25 16.73 20.59
N ILE A 535 13.06 16.13 20.55
CA ILE A 535 12.00 16.52 19.62
C ILE A 535 11.37 17.86 20.02
N SER A 536 11.20 18.13 21.32
CA SER A 536 10.65 19.40 21.84
C SER A 536 11.53 20.61 21.54
N GLY A 537 12.81 20.37 21.28
CA GLY A 537 13.79 21.40 21.01
C GLY A 537 14.52 21.92 22.26
N GLU A 538 14.40 21.23 23.40
CA GLU A 538 15.00 21.64 24.67
C GLU A 538 16.53 21.52 24.65
N LEU A 539 17.05 20.45 24.03
CA LEU A 539 18.49 20.20 23.93
C LEU A 539 19.12 20.74 22.65
N VAL A 540 18.40 20.66 21.52
CA VAL A 540 18.84 21.16 20.21
C VAL A 540 17.67 21.75 19.44
N PRO A 541 17.87 22.69 18.51
CA PRO A 541 16.77 23.25 17.72
C PRO A 541 15.90 22.16 17.05
N PRO A 542 14.55 22.27 17.11
CA PRO A 542 13.64 21.24 16.63
C PRO A 542 13.66 21.11 15.11
N LEU A 543 13.03 20.06 14.57
CA LEU A 543 12.85 19.91 13.12
C LEU A 543 11.96 21.05 12.59
N PRO A 544 12.14 21.50 11.32
CA PRO A 544 12.98 20.93 10.26
C PRO A 544 14.42 21.50 10.21
N ILE A 545 14.90 22.18 11.25
CA ILE A 545 16.22 22.84 11.25
C ILE A 545 17.34 21.81 11.05
N THR A 546 18.21 22.06 10.08
CA THR A 546 19.32 21.15 9.72
C THR A 546 20.47 21.22 10.71
N ILE A 547 21.38 20.24 10.67
CA ILE A 547 22.61 20.23 11.49
C ILE A 547 23.42 21.54 11.35
N PRO A 548 23.82 21.99 10.15
CA PRO A 548 24.61 23.21 10.02
C PRO A 548 23.88 24.47 10.52
N GLU A 549 22.54 24.52 10.35
CA GLU A 549 21.73 25.63 10.89
C GLU A 549 21.64 25.60 12.41
N ALA A 550 21.55 24.41 13.02
CA ALA A 550 21.53 24.25 14.47
C ALA A 550 22.87 24.68 15.10
N VAL A 551 23.99 24.20 14.57
CA VAL A 551 25.35 24.61 14.99
C VAL A 551 25.51 26.12 14.87
N TYR A 552 25.02 26.72 13.79
CA TYR A 552 25.05 28.17 13.61
C TYR A 552 24.18 28.92 14.63
N LYS A 553 22.92 28.50 14.82
CA LYS A 553 21.99 29.13 15.77
C LYS A 553 22.45 29.03 17.22
N MET A 554 23.16 27.96 17.57
CA MET A 554 23.74 27.77 18.90
C MET A 554 25.09 28.49 19.07
N GLY A 555 25.61 29.17 18.05
CA GLY A 555 26.88 29.90 18.12
C GLY A 555 28.14 29.02 18.08
N LEU A 556 28.00 27.73 17.74
CA LEU A 556 29.05 26.72 17.84
C LEU A 556 29.95 26.60 16.60
N ILE A 557 29.71 27.41 15.57
CA ILE A 557 30.42 27.27 14.28
C ILE A 557 31.91 27.61 14.38
N LEU A 558 32.29 28.59 15.22
CA LEU A 558 33.69 29.00 15.39
C LEU A 558 34.47 27.92 16.17
N ASP A 559 33.87 27.37 17.22
CA ASP A 559 34.44 26.30 18.02
C ASP A 559 34.67 25.05 17.17
N LEU A 560 33.68 24.70 16.33
CA LEU A 560 33.81 23.59 15.38
C LEU A 560 34.91 23.84 14.34
N GLN A 561 35.07 25.06 13.85
CA GLN A 561 36.16 25.42 12.92
C GLN A 561 37.52 25.31 13.61
N SER A 562 37.65 25.79 14.85
CA SER A 562 38.88 25.67 15.64
C SER A 562 39.25 24.20 15.85
N MET A 563 38.27 23.34 16.18
CA MET A 563 38.48 21.90 16.34
C MET A 563 38.86 21.21 15.02
N ASN A 564 38.40 21.70 13.87
CA ASN A 564 38.83 21.21 12.57
C ASN A 564 40.25 21.69 12.21
N GLU A 565 40.60 22.93 12.54
CA GLU A 565 41.94 23.48 12.34
C GLU A 565 42.99 22.72 13.16
N SER A 566 42.66 22.30 14.39
CA SER A 566 43.52 21.45 15.22
C SER A 566 43.72 20.05 14.62
N GLN A 567 42.75 19.55 13.85
CA GLN A 567 42.85 18.32 13.05
C GLN A 567 43.56 18.53 11.70
N GLY A 568 44.14 19.70 11.44
CA GLY A 568 44.85 20.02 10.21
C GLY A 568 43.97 20.39 9.01
N LYS A 569 42.65 20.56 9.21
CA LYS A 569 41.69 20.93 8.16
C LYS A 569 41.52 22.45 8.14
N LYS A 570 42.29 23.16 7.33
CA LYS A 570 42.29 24.65 7.25
C LYS A 570 41.32 25.26 6.24
N GLU A 571 40.47 24.47 5.60
CA GLU A 571 39.54 24.99 4.59
C GLU A 571 38.39 25.76 5.26
N ARG A 572 38.36 27.08 5.09
CA ARG A 572 37.19 27.89 5.44
C ARG A 572 36.08 27.63 4.43
N THR A 573 35.05 26.93 4.87
CA THR A 573 33.90 26.58 4.05
C THR A 573 32.62 27.20 4.60
N THR A 574 31.55 27.17 3.81
CA THR A 574 30.22 27.54 4.29
C THR A 574 29.77 26.56 5.39
N PRO A 575 28.81 26.93 6.27
CA PRO A 575 28.34 26.03 7.33
C PRO A 575 27.93 24.64 6.82
N LYS A 576 27.27 24.58 5.66
CA LYS A 576 26.88 23.31 5.01
C LYS A 576 28.07 22.45 4.57
N MET A 577 29.16 23.08 4.13
CA MET A 577 30.36 22.42 3.62
C MET A 577 31.44 22.25 4.71
N THR A 578 31.14 22.58 5.96
CA THR A 578 32.05 22.38 7.08
C THR A 578 32.25 20.89 7.30
N LEU A 579 33.51 20.46 7.39
CA LEU A 579 33.86 19.05 7.57
C LEU A 579 33.46 18.56 8.95
N VAL A 580 33.02 17.30 9.02
CA VAL A 580 32.69 16.65 10.28
C VAL A 580 34.00 16.30 11.03
N PRO A 581 34.05 16.51 12.36
CA PRO A 581 35.17 16.07 13.20
C PRO A 581 35.38 14.56 13.12
N ASN A 582 36.62 14.09 13.20
CA ASN A 582 36.92 12.67 13.03
C ASN A 582 36.20 11.76 14.04
N SER A 583 35.94 12.23 15.26
CA SER A 583 35.27 11.48 16.33
C SER A 583 33.81 11.10 16.03
N ILE A 584 33.12 11.84 15.15
CA ILE A 584 31.69 11.61 14.82
C ILE A 584 31.52 11.04 13.38
N LYS A 585 32.62 10.86 12.63
CA LYS A 585 32.54 10.28 11.27
C LYS A 585 31.85 8.92 11.24
N ASP A 586 32.09 8.09 12.25
CA ASP A 586 31.47 6.77 12.35
C ASP A 586 29.95 6.84 12.49
N ASP A 587 29.43 7.85 13.20
CA ASP A 587 27.99 8.06 13.32
C ASP A 587 27.36 8.50 11.99
N PHE A 588 28.04 9.35 11.21
CA PHE A 588 27.59 9.71 9.86
C PHE A 588 27.62 8.51 8.91
N TRP A 589 28.64 7.66 9.02
CA TRP A 589 28.75 6.43 8.25
C TRP A 589 27.66 5.43 8.61
N LYS A 590 27.41 5.21 9.92
CA LYS A 590 26.29 4.39 10.42
C LYS A 590 24.95 4.91 9.90
N PHE A 591 24.72 6.23 9.94
CA PHE A 591 23.51 6.86 9.40
C PHE A 591 23.34 6.61 7.90
N TYR A 592 24.43 6.73 7.12
CA TYR A 592 24.44 6.44 5.68
C TYR A 592 24.07 4.97 5.40
N ILE A 593 24.68 4.00 6.10
CA ILE A 593 24.37 2.58 5.94
C ILE A 593 22.92 2.29 6.34
N LYS A 594 22.40 2.93 7.39
CA LYS A 594 21.06 2.65 7.93
C LYS A 594 19.95 3.13 7.00
N TYR A 595 20.12 4.27 6.32
CA TYR A 595 19.03 4.93 5.58
C TYR A 595 19.29 5.24 4.10
N ILE A 596 20.54 5.49 3.70
CA ILE A 596 20.84 6.07 2.36
C ILE A 596 21.37 5.02 1.39
N GLN A 597 22.11 4.02 1.87
CA GLN A 597 22.61 2.94 1.04
C GLN A 597 21.45 2.22 0.31
N GLU A 598 21.64 1.86 -0.97
CA GLU A 598 20.58 1.31 -1.82
C GLU A 598 19.93 0.04 -1.24
N ASP A 599 20.71 -0.78 -0.53
CA ASP A 599 20.29 -2.02 0.12
C ASP A 599 20.08 -1.86 1.64
N ALA A 600 19.99 -0.63 2.14
CA ALA A 600 19.79 -0.37 3.55
C ALA A 600 18.46 -0.97 4.05
N LEU A 601 18.48 -1.55 5.26
CA LEU A 601 17.28 -2.16 5.87
C LEU A 601 16.14 -1.15 6.04
N LEU A 602 16.49 0.10 6.35
CA LEU A 602 15.57 1.23 6.49
C LEU A 602 15.76 2.25 5.36
N ALA A 603 16.15 1.80 4.17
CA ALA A 603 16.31 2.67 3.01
C ALA A 603 15.09 3.57 2.82
N VAL A 604 15.30 4.88 2.91
CA VAL A 604 14.26 5.89 2.66
C VAL A 604 14.10 6.13 1.17
N ASN A 605 12.86 6.39 0.72
CA ASN A 605 12.54 6.53 -0.69
C ASN A 605 12.99 7.88 -1.26
N ILE A 606 14.30 8.03 -1.50
CA ILE A 606 14.94 9.26 -2.00
C ILE A 606 15.31 9.10 -3.48
N PRO A 607 15.14 10.14 -4.32
CA PRO A 607 15.61 10.14 -5.71
C PRO A 607 17.12 9.88 -5.83
N VAL A 608 17.52 9.10 -6.84
CA VAL A 608 18.94 8.81 -7.16
C VAL A 608 19.78 10.08 -7.29
N LYS A 609 19.19 11.18 -7.79
CA LYS A 609 19.84 12.49 -7.90
C LYS A 609 20.43 13.00 -6.56
N ILE A 610 19.80 12.65 -5.43
CA ILE A 610 20.25 13.02 -4.08
C ILE A 610 21.19 11.94 -3.52
N ILE A 611 20.92 10.66 -3.78
CA ILE A 611 21.74 9.54 -3.28
C ILE A 611 23.16 9.56 -3.89
N THR A 612 23.29 9.75 -5.21
CA THR A 612 24.58 9.71 -5.91
C THR A 612 25.65 10.64 -5.31
N PRO A 613 25.39 11.96 -5.09
CA PRO A 613 26.40 12.85 -4.50
C PRO A 613 26.73 12.47 -3.04
N ILE A 614 25.75 11.98 -2.26
CA ILE A 614 26.01 11.51 -0.89
C ILE A 614 26.93 10.29 -0.93
N SER A 615 26.62 9.29 -1.76
CA SER A 615 27.44 8.09 -1.92
C SER A 615 28.85 8.39 -2.42
N GLU A 616 29.02 9.39 -3.30
CA GLU A 616 30.33 9.84 -3.77
C GLU A 616 31.14 10.52 -2.64
N ALA A 617 30.53 11.44 -1.90
CA ALA A 617 31.18 12.10 -0.76
C ALA A 617 31.57 11.10 0.34
N VAL A 618 30.70 10.11 0.60
CA VAL A 618 30.94 9.04 1.55
C VAL A 618 32.09 8.11 1.09
N LYS A 619 32.15 7.75 -0.20
CA LYS A 619 33.28 6.98 -0.78
C LYS A 619 34.62 7.72 -0.69
N GLN A 620 34.59 9.04 -0.69
CA GLN A 620 35.76 9.91 -0.52
C GLN A 620 36.06 10.21 0.96
N GLU A 621 35.31 9.63 1.90
CA GLU A 621 35.37 9.92 3.35
C GLU A 621 35.22 11.41 3.69
N ARG A 622 34.58 12.17 2.80
CA ARG A 622 34.40 13.62 2.91
C ARG A 622 33.03 13.95 3.50
N PHE A 623 32.87 13.66 4.79
CA PHE A 623 31.66 13.98 5.54
C PHE A 623 31.58 15.49 5.81
N THR A 624 30.47 16.10 5.41
CA THR A 624 30.15 17.51 5.68
C THR A 624 28.88 17.60 6.54
N LEU A 625 28.71 18.68 7.31
CA LEU A 625 27.53 18.84 8.17
C LEU A 625 26.21 18.79 7.39
N GLY A 626 26.20 19.34 6.17
CA GLY A 626 25.02 19.41 5.31
C GLY A 626 24.83 18.22 4.36
N ILE A 627 25.62 17.14 4.50
CA ILE A 627 25.61 16.01 3.54
C ILE A 627 24.22 15.36 3.39
N PHE A 628 23.36 15.42 4.43
CA PHE A 628 22.03 14.82 4.42
C PHE A 628 20.88 15.85 4.31
N ASP A 629 21.16 17.13 4.06
CA ASP A 629 20.13 18.19 4.02
C ASP A 629 19.06 17.93 2.94
N ASP A 630 19.49 17.60 1.72
CA ASP A 630 18.59 17.33 0.59
C ASP A 630 17.75 16.05 0.84
N ALA A 631 18.35 15.05 1.49
CA ALA A 631 17.67 13.83 1.91
C ALA A 631 16.59 14.12 2.97
N LEU A 632 16.91 14.95 3.96
CA LEU A 632 15.98 15.40 4.99
C LEU A 632 14.79 16.14 4.39
N GLU A 633 15.02 17.07 3.46
CA GLU A 633 13.95 17.81 2.79
C GLU A 633 12.99 16.87 2.04
N GLU A 634 13.52 15.87 1.33
CA GLU A 634 12.70 14.90 0.61
C GLU A 634 11.90 14.01 1.56
N VAL A 635 12.50 13.56 2.67
CA VAL A 635 11.79 12.77 3.71
C VAL A 635 10.67 13.59 4.34
N LEU A 636 10.92 14.85 4.69
CA LEU A 636 9.91 15.77 5.23
C LEU A 636 8.77 16.02 4.22
N ASN A 637 9.11 16.24 2.95
CA ASN A 637 8.14 16.40 1.87
C ASN A 637 7.29 15.13 1.69
N SER A 638 7.91 13.95 1.78
CA SER A 638 7.22 12.66 1.71
C SER A 638 6.22 12.48 2.86
N LEU A 639 6.61 12.79 4.10
CA LEU A 639 5.72 12.74 5.26
C LEU A 639 4.60 13.78 5.18
N TYR A 640 4.90 15.01 4.76
CA TYR A 640 3.92 16.08 4.60
C TYR A 640 2.88 15.75 3.52
N THR A 641 3.30 15.19 2.39
CA THR A 641 2.40 14.90 1.27
C THR A 641 1.57 13.64 1.47
N ASN A 642 2.11 12.61 2.13
CA ASN A 642 1.47 11.30 2.21
C ASN A 642 0.90 10.98 3.60
N THR A 643 1.68 11.20 4.65
CA THR A 643 1.34 10.76 6.01
C THR A 643 0.49 11.79 6.76
N TYR A 644 0.85 13.07 6.66
CA TYR A 644 0.18 14.15 7.38
C TYR A 644 -1.32 14.26 7.07
N PRO A 645 -1.80 14.17 5.81
CA PRO A 645 -3.25 14.21 5.52
C PRO A 645 -4.02 13.03 6.12
N ILE A 646 -3.38 11.88 6.26
CA ILE A 646 -3.97 10.67 6.83
C ILE A 646 -4.07 10.82 8.35
N MET A 647 -3.01 11.33 8.99
CA MET A 647 -3.02 11.68 10.41
C MET A 647 -4.14 12.69 10.73
N LEU A 648 -4.31 13.73 9.91
CA LEU A 648 -5.37 14.72 10.11
C LEU A 648 -6.79 14.15 9.97
N LYS A 649 -6.96 12.98 9.33
CA LYS A 649 -8.25 12.31 9.16
C LYS A 649 -8.57 11.38 10.33
N THR A 650 -7.55 10.89 11.03
CA THR A 650 -7.70 10.00 12.19
C THR A 650 -7.87 10.78 13.51
N LEU A 651 -7.50 12.07 13.52
CA LEU A 651 -7.89 13.05 14.54
C LEU A 651 -9.35 13.47 14.38
#